data_AF-A0A7W5ZZY7-F1
#
_entry.id   AF-A0A7W5ZZY7-F1
#
_cell.length_a   1.000
_cell.length_b   1.000
_cell.length_c   1.000
_cell.angle_alpha   90.00
_cell.angle_beta   90.00
_cell.angle_gamma   90.00
#
_symmetry.space_group_name_H-M   'P 1'
#
loop_
_entity.id
_entity.type
_entity.pdbx_description
1 polymer ?
#
loop_
_entity_poly.entity_id
_entity_poly.type
_entity_poly.pdbx_seq_one_letter_code
_entity_poly.pdbx_strand_id
1 'polypeptide(L)'
;MHNALTPFRKYSDFSGRASAREFWWFFALSVAVFVTTVLLTGLSAESGSKATPTWALAYVFWWAVTAVPWFALQVRRLHDQGRSGWLVSINIAGYAALFIQPLVGMALLAISLGLMALRGEQGRNRYGETPEAANSASGPVGMSSEDDLQALHERPARDQNGVLRLPDGSFECVGVAFGSYREAYQFGVTEDRRFSRRSIEENDGERRNAAIEGRADPASEEQASENRVPSMSTRADKYDVTPTSDGRFMSGGYTFITRAQAENYAQRRRGAVASSQAISSNEATVGFSNNSPQPVAYSGPKESWAEIEPGIKLGRDGQFYVRGYAHTKLDDARMAAVGYGHRPVSTAKPQSLPAPRRETSQSFIAKLAKPFAPAPAAHWISEPTAVEVAGIKFQGELLYYGKADRRLNHRALVDPTLSVASDPDSLGTTLGYWPNYSELTPSARRAYLEWLASGRCAPNAPMGYVFVYFYGLERRLIAEKSEKDAHAILAEARRLLDLYGDNHSFRNYCGALIEAGELVFNIAPMDNAISLDMRRGWEIPIGIRVRLGRKVRDGVAIDPDDALCWALTHPQLYPRTAVSRCFDQFCALWRYRFTERFPDGIKVRGGKTRLQFNYRAASSEFNAQADIEDLPDIGAIAGPVTKLEALLTECTEALDPLSRFLGRNPEERATLLAAALCPAEALDDSAKTILTAARTRLFDGTSKDGLAQKPLGEVLEVLAGKPGPLAEDRRAFLSKRLPEILDAMHIGFEPDKRFGPAPTLSDDTMLCLFEMAKPMKAHQDRDEYRSARTMVEIAVLAAKADDQVVDAEMSVILEDVAQIAGLDSSDHHRLRAHAQALASNPSKMRAATTRLLALPEAEKDRVLTTAVRAILADQRVLPSEVRFLEGLYKSLGKSQDEVYARLHAGVDSPRSQRASTNKPTHAVDGERLERLRQETTAVASMLSNIFREEEVVSTQPAAQTQPDERSLPGLDAAHSHVLLQLAEQPVEAETFEALCRTQRLLPDGAIETINDWAFDALDDIAIECEDIVSIQPHLIEKIRSMAYA
;
A
#
# COMPACT_ATOMS: atom_id res chain seq x y z
N MET A 1 -22.58 15.74 46.82
CA MET A 1 -21.75 16.85 46.28
C MET A 1 -20.26 16.68 46.56
N HIS A 2 -19.77 16.61 47.80
CA HIS A 2 -18.32 16.64 48.12
C HIS A 2 -17.43 15.80 47.16
N ASN A 3 -17.72 14.50 47.01
CA ASN A 3 -16.95 13.57 46.16
C ASN A 3 -16.93 13.91 44.66
N ALA A 4 -17.88 14.72 44.16
CA ALA A 4 -17.89 15.19 42.77
C ALA A 4 -16.96 16.39 42.54
N LEU A 5 -16.54 17.07 43.62
CA LEU A 5 -15.64 18.23 43.57
C LEU A 5 -14.21 17.90 44.04
N THR A 6 -13.99 16.73 44.66
CA THR A 6 -12.65 16.22 45.00
C THR A 6 -11.69 16.19 43.79
N PRO A 7 -12.10 15.81 42.56
CA PRO A 7 -11.22 15.84 41.40
C PRO A 7 -10.68 17.24 41.08
N PHE A 8 -11.49 18.30 41.21
CA PHE A 8 -11.01 19.68 41.03
C PHE A 8 -10.02 20.13 42.12
N ARG A 9 -10.12 19.57 43.34
CA ARG A 9 -9.12 19.79 44.41
C ARG A 9 -7.82 19.02 44.20
N LYS A 10 -7.84 18.00 43.34
CA LYS A 10 -6.71 17.12 42.99
C LYS A 10 -6.46 17.12 41.46
N TYR A 11 -6.62 18.29 40.83
CA TYR A 11 -6.78 18.36 39.37
C TYR A 11 -5.56 17.94 38.55
N SER A 12 -4.36 18.10 39.11
CA SER A 12 -3.09 17.64 38.53
C SER A 12 -2.35 16.65 39.45
N ASP A 13 -3.04 16.05 40.43
CA ASP A 13 -2.49 15.03 41.30
C ASP A 13 -2.80 13.64 40.73
N PHE A 14 -1.77 13.05 40.11
CA PHE A 14 -1.77 11.69 39.58
C PHE A 14 -1.29 10.65 40.61
N SER A 15 -0.92 11.09 41.81
CA SER A 15 -0.39 10.23 42.88
C SER A 15 -1.50 9.72 43.81
N GLY A 16 -1.20 8.68 44.59
CA GLY A 16 -2.20 8.09 45.47
C GLY A 16 -3.32 7.35 44.74
N ARG A 17 -4.48 7.24 45.40
CA ARG A 17 -5.63 6.42 45.01
C ARG A 17 -6.92 7.23 44.97
N ALA A 18 -7.88 6.81 44.15
CA ALA A 18 -9.22 7.40 44.05
C ALA A 18 -10.29 6.32 44.23
N SER A 19 -11.30 6.59 45.06
CA SER A 19 -12.38 5.62 45.30
C SER A 19 -13.29 5.48 44.08
N ALA A 20 -13.97 4.33 43.95
CA ALA A 20 -15.03 4.15 42.96
C ALA A 20 -16.12 5.23 43.07
N ARG A 21 -16.44 5.69 44.29
CA ARG A 21 -17.40 6.78 44.53
C ARG A 21 -16.92 8.12 43.99
N GLU A 22 -15.63 8.43 44.08
CA GLU A 22 -15.03 9.66 43.50
C GLU A 22 -15.14 9.65 41.97
N PHE A 23 -14.78 8.52 41.34
CA PHE A 23 -14.91 8.34 39.89
C PHE A 23 -16.37 8.48 39.40
N TRP A 24 -17.29 7.68 39.95
CA TRP A 24 -18.66 7.62 39.43
C TRP A 24 -19.45 8.93 39.64
N TRP A 25 -19.20 9.68 40.72
CA TRP A 25 -19.84 11.00 40.90
C TRP A 25 -19.30 12.06 39.92
N PHE A 26 -18.04 11.98 39.51
CA PHE A 26 -17.47 12.90 38.51
C PHE A 26 -17.88 12.53 37.07
N PHE A 27 -17.98 11.23 36.77
CA PHE A 27 -18.57 10.73 35.52
C PHE A 27 -20.03 11.16 35.38
N ALA A 28 -20.86 10.95 36.42
CA ALA A 28 -22.26 11.35 36.42
C ALA A 28 -22.45 12.86 36.23
N LEU A 29 -21.60 13.70 36.86
CA LEU A 29 -21.60 15.15 36.63
C LEU A 29 -21.27 15.50 35.16
N SER A 30 -20.26 14.84 34.58
CA SER A 30 -19.84 15.09 33.20
C SER A 30 -20.92 14.65 32.18
N VAL A 31 -21.58 13.52 32.41
CA VAL A 31 -22.72 13.05 31.61
C VAL A 31 -23.92 14.00 31.75
N ALA A 32 -24.22 14.50 32.95
CA ALA A 32 -25.28 15.47 33.16
C ALA A 32 -25.02 16.80 32.42
N VAL A 33 -23.78 17.29 32.40
CA VAL A 33 -23.40 18.46 31.58
C VAL A 33 -23.58 18.18 30.10
N PHE A 34 -23.08 17.03 29.60
CA PHE A 34 -23.23 16.65 28.18
C PHE A 34 -24.70 16.61 27.75
N VAL A 35 -25.54 15.84 28.44
CA VAL A 35 -26.99 15.74 28.16
C VAL A 35 -27.66 17.11 28.21
N THR A 36 -27.31 17.95 29.19
CA THR A 36 -27.83 19.32 29.30
C THR A 36 -27.44 20.17 28.07
N THR A 37 -26.17 20.13 27.64
CA THR A 37 -25.72 20.87 26.45
C THR A 37 -26.37 20.38 25.15
N VAL A 38 -26.61 19.07 25.01
CA VAL A 38 -27.32 18.50 23.85
C VAL A 38 -28.78 18.95 23.82
N LEU A 39 -29.50 18.85 24.94
CA LEU A 39 -30.90 19.28 25.05
C LEU A 39 -31.05 20.79 24.78
N LEU A 40 -30.19 21.62 25.37
CA LEU A 40 -30.20 23.08 25.13
C LEU A 40 -29.83 23.43 23.68
N THR A 41 -28.97 22.65 23.02
CA THR A 41 -28.68 22.81 21.59
C THR A 41 -29.91 22.51 20.74
N GLY A 42 -30.62 21.41 21.00
CA GLY A 42 -31.85 21.03 20.29
C GLY A 42 -32.95 22.09 20.43
N LEU A 43 -33.26 22.49 21.67
CA LEU A 43 -34.27 23.53 21.96
C LEU A 43 -33.91 24.89 21.32
N SER A 44 -32.62 25.21 21.21
CA SER A 44 -32.15 26.43 20.52
C SER A 44 -32.29 26.35 19.00
N ALA A 45 -32.26 25.15 18.41
CA ALA A 45 -32.44 24.93 16.98
C ALA A 45 -33.91 25.00 16.56
N GLU A 46 -34.83 24.46 17.37
CA GLU A 46 -36.28 24.55 17.12
C GLU A 46 -36.82 25.99 17.23
N SER A 47 -36.17 26.84 18.05
CA SER A 47 -36.61 28.21 18.34
C SER A 47 -36.46 29.21 17.19
N GLY A 48 -36.06 28.78 15.98
CA GLY A 48 -35.96 29.61 14.77
C GLY A 48 -34.85 30.68 14.77
N SER A 49 -34.21 30.94 15.92
CA SER A 49 -32.99 31.73 16.03
C SER A 49 -31.86 31.07 15.23
N LYS A 50 -31.15 31.85 14.39
CA LYS A 50 -29.94 31.38 13.68
C LYS A 50 -29.01 30.70 14.69
N ALA A 51 -28.74 29.42 14.49
CA ALA A 51 -28.10 28.55 15.48
C ALA A 51 -26.65 28.97 15.78
N THR A 52 -26.50 29.88 16.74
CA THR A 52 -25.18 30.23 17.29
C THR A 52 -24.65 29.02 18.07
N PRO A 53 -23.38 28.59 17.84
CA PRO A 53 -22.84 27.35 18.43
C PRO A 53 -22.52 27.47 19.93
N THR A 54 -23.20 28.37 20.65
CA THR A 54 -22.95 28.77 22.05
C THR A 54 -22.89 27.58 23.00
N TRP A 55 -23.82 26.62 22.88
CA TRP A 55 -23.86 25.42 23.73
C TRP A 55 -22.77 24.39 23.38
N ALA A 56 -22.39 24.27 22.11
CA ALA A 56 -21.26 23.45 21.69
C ALA A 56 -19.93 24.04 22.18
N LEU A 57 -19.75 25.37 22.08
CA LEU A 57 -18.59 26.08 22.62
C LEU A 57 -18.52 25.97 24.16
N ALA A 58 -19.66 26.02 24.86
CA ALA A 58 -19.72 25.77 26.29
C ALA A 58 -19.28 24.34 26.67
N TYR A 59 -19.64 23.33 25.86
CA TYR A 59 -19.19 21.96 26.07
C TYR A 59 -17.69 21.77 25.79
N VAL A 60 -17.15 22.42 24.74
CA VAL A 60 -15.70 22.46 24.47
C VAL A 60 -14.94 23.13 25.61
N PHE A 61 -15.46 24.24 26.16
CA PHE A 61 -14.88 24.90 27.33
C PHE A 61 -14.91 24.01 28.59
N TRP A 62 -16.03 23.30 28.82
CA TRP A 62 -16.11 22.31 29.91
C TRP A 62 -15.02 21.23 29.78
N TRP A 63 -14.80 20.68 28.58
CA TRP A 63 -13.73 19.73 28.34
C TRP A 63 -12.33 20.31 28.54
N ALA A 64 -12.08 21.54 28.07
CA ALA A 64 -10.79 22.21 28.26
C ALA A 64 -10.44 22.41 29.75
N VAL A 65 -11.45 22.70 30.60
CA VAL A 65 -11.28 22.84 32.06
C VAL A 65 -11.21 21.48 32.77
N THR A 66 -11.93 20.46 32.30
CA THR A 66 -12.06 19.18 33.02
C THR A 66 -11.09 18.07 32.58
N ALA A 67 -10.46 18.16 31.41
CA ALA A 67 -9.62 17.08 30.87
C ALA A 67 -8.48 16.64 31.82
N VAL A 68 -7.75 17.59 32.43
CA VAL A 68 -6.64 17.26 33.35
C VAL A 68 -7.16 16.55 34.62
N PRO A 69 -8.15 17.09 35.38
CA PRO A 69 -8.76 16.35 36.50
C PRO A 69 -9.41 15.03 36.09
N TRP A 70 -9.95 14.91 34.86
CA TRP A 70 -10.53 13.68 34.33
C TRP A 70 -9.48 12.57 34.17
N PHE A 71 -8.33 12.86 33.56
CA PHE A 71 -7.25 11.88 33.43
C PHE A 71 -6.52 11.62 34.76
N ALA A 72 -6.33 12.64 35.61
CA ALA A 72 -5.75 12.47 36.95
C ALA A 72 -6.60 11.54 37.84
N LEU A 73 -7.93 11.70 37.81
CA LEU A 73 -8.87 10.82 38.50
C LEU A 73 -8.81 9.37 37.99
N GLN A 74 -8.73 9.16 36.67
CA GLN A 74 -8.61 7.83 36.07
C GLN A 74 -7.29 7.13 36.46
N VAL A 75 -6.17 7.85 36.47
CA VAL A 75 -4.87 7.31 36.92
C VAL A 75 -4.95 6.87 38.39
N ARG A 76 -5.42 7.76 39.29
CA ARG A 76 -5.62 7.44 40.71
C ARG A 76 -6.62 6.29 40.92
N ARG A 77 -7.58 6.10 40.02
CA ARG A 77 -8.57 5.01 40.08
C ARG A 77 -8.03 3.66 39.61
N LEU A 78 -7.06 3.64 38.69
CA LEU A 78 -6.31 2.43 38.32
C LEU A 78 -5.30 2.04 39.41
N HIS A 79 -4.64 3.04 40.02
CA HIS A 79 -3.78 2.85 41.20
C HIS A 79 -4.55 2.25 42.39
N ASP A 80 -5.83 2.58 42.55
CA ASP A 80 -6.71 1.98 43.56
C ASP A 80 -6.97 0.47 43.34
N GLN A 81 -6.69 -0.04 42.14
CA GLN A 81 -6.78 -1.46 41.77
C GLN A 81 -5.40 -2.13 41.63
N GLY A 82 -4.33 -1.48 42.11
CA GLY A 82 -2.94 -1.95 41.98
C GLY A 82 -2.37 -1.85 40.56
N ARG A 83 -3.18 -1.46 39.56
CA ARG A 83 -2.83 -1.40 38.14
C ARG A 83 -1.99 -0.16 37.81
N SER A 84 -1.26 -0.23 36.68
CA SER A 84 -0.50 0.93 36.17
C SER A 84 -1.44 2.02 35.64
N GLY A 85 -1.18 3.27 36.02
CA GLY A 85 -1.84 4.45 35.44
C GLY A 85 -1.69 4.58 33.93
N TRP A 86 -0.71 3.91 33.30
CA TRP A 86 -0.56 3.90 31.84
C TRP A 86 -1.77 3.31 31.10
N LEU A 87 -2.62 2.51 31.76
CA LEU A 87 -3.84 1.98 31.14
C LEU A 87 -4.88 3.08 30.80
N VAL A 88 -4.70 4.33 31.26
CA VAL A 88 -5.48 5.48 30.74
C VAL A 88 -5.22 5.73 29.24
N SER A 89 -4.12 5.22 28.67
CA SER A 89 -3.92 5.19 27.21
C SER A 89 -5.04 4.49 26.46
N ILE A 90 -5.72 3.49 27.04
CA ILE A 90 -6.90 2.82 26.46
C ILE A 90 -8.08 3.80 26.35
N ASN A 91 -8.26 4.68 27.35
CA ASN A 91 -9.30 5.71 27.33
C ASN A 91 -9.01 6.78 26.27
N ILE A 92 -7.76 7.22 26.16
CA ILE A 92 -7.31 8.21 25.16
C ILE A 92 -7.42 7.62 23.74
N ALA A 93 -6.96 6.38 23.54
CA ALA A 93 -7.09 5.66 22.28
C ALA A 93 -8.57 5.42 21.91
N GLY A 94 -9.43 5.13 22.89
CA GLY A 94 -10.87 5.01 22.68
C GLY A 94 -11.52 6.31 22.23
N TYR A 95 -11.16 7.46 22.81
CA TYR A 95 -11.64 8.77 22.33
C TYR A 95 -11.08 9.13 20.95
N ALA A 96 -9.81 8.84 20.65
CA ALA A 96 -9.24 9.08 19.32
C ALA A 96 -9.88 8.18 18.25
N ALA A 97 -10.02 6.89 18.54
CA ALA A 97 -10.69 5.93 17.67
C ALA A 97 -12.17 6.23 17.48
N LEU A 98 -12.84 6.95 18.39
CA LEU A 98 -14.24 7.37 18.21
C LEU A 98 -14.44 8.27 16.98
N PHE A 99 -13.40 9.01 16.55
CA PHE A 99 -13.42 9.85 15.34
C PHE A 99 -12.99 9.13 14.05
N ILE A 100 -12.36 7.95 14.15
CA ILE A 100 -11.78 7.23 13.00
C ILE A 100 -12.55 5.93 12.72
N GLN A 101 -12.95 5.22 13.78
CA GLN A 101 -13.68 3.96 13.71
C GLN A 101 -14.62 3.86 14.94
N PRO A 102 -15.83 4.48 14.87
CA PRO A 102 -16.68 4.72 16.04
C PRO A 102 -16.97 3.49 16.91
N LEU A 103 -17.15 2.31 16.30
CA LEU A 103 -17.39 1.07 17.03
C LEU A 103 -16.18 0.59 17.85
N VAL A 104 -14.96 0.76 17.32
CA VAL A 104 -13.71 0.46 18.05
C VAL A 104 -13.50 1.48 19.17
N GLY A 105 -13.78 2.77 18.92
CA GLY A 105 -13.78 3.80 19.96
C GLY A 105 -14.73 3.47 21.10
N MET A 106 -15.99 3.12 20.79
CA MET A 106 -16.99 2.71 21.77
C MET A 106 -16.59 1.43 22.53
N ALA A 107 -16.00 0.43 21.85
CA ALA A 107 -15.52 -0.79 22.50
C ALA A 107 -14.37 -0.51 23.49
N LEU A 108 -13.37 0.28 23.09
CA LEU A 108 -12.25 0.67 23.95
C LEU A 108 -12.73 1.52 25.15
N LEU A 109 -13.67 2.44 24.93
CA LEU A 109 -14.28 3.23 26.00
C LEU A 109 -15.14 2.36 26.94
N ALA A 110 -15.86 1.36 26.43
CA ALA A 110 -16.61 0.41 27.25
C ALA A 110 -15.70 -0.49 28.09
N ILE A 111 -14.59 -0.99 27.51
CA ILE A 111 -13.54 -1.73 28.24
C ILE A 111 -12.93 -0.84 29.32
N SER A 112 -12.58 0.40 28.99
CA SER A 112 -12.05 1.39 29.93
C SER A 112 -13.04 1.66 31.08
N LEU A 113 -14.33 1.83 30.79
CA LEU A 113 -15.36 2.07 31.80
C LEU A 113 -15.58 0.83 32.69
N GLY A 114 -15.53 -0.36 32.09
CA GLY A 114 -15.54 -1.64 32.80
C GLY A 114 -14.37 -1.79 33.76
N LEU A 115 -13.15 -1.40 33.36
CA LEU A 115 -12.00 -1.33 34.26
C LEU A 115 -12.25 -0.35 35.42
N MET A 116 -12.80 0.85 35.15
CA MET A 116 -13.12 1.83 36.21
C MET A 116 -14.25 1.37 37.15
N ALA A 117 -15.04 0.35 36.78
CA ALA A 117 -16.06 -0.27 37.62
C ALA A 117 -15.50 -1.27 38.65
N LEU A 118 -14.35 -1.91 38.39
CA LEU A 118 -13.80 -3.00 39.22
C LEU A 118 -13.48 -2.56 40.66
N ARG A 119 -13.75 -3.41 41.66
CA ARG A 119 -13.44 -3.10 43.07
C ARG A 119 -11.93 -2.82 43.25
N GLY A 120 -11.61 -1.81 44.07
CA GLY A 120 -10.23 -1.52 44.47
C GLY A 120 -9.67 -2.55 45.45
N GLU A 121 -8.34 -2.60 45.56
CA GLU A 121 -7.63 -3.48 46.49
C GLU A 121 -7.87 -3.06 47.94
N GLN A 122 -8.11 -4.02 48.84
CA GLN A 122 -8.21 -3.72 50.27
C GLN A 122 -6.82 -3.70 50.93
N GLY A 123 -6.66 -2.84 51.94
CA GLY A 123 -5.36 -2.58 52.57
C GLY A 123 -4.47 -1.61 51.79
N ARG A 124 -3.25 -1.44 52.28
CA ARG A 124 -2.22 -0.58 51.69
C ARG A 124 -1.56 -1.27 50.50
N ASN A 125 -1.59 -0.65 49.33
CA ASN A 125 -0.89 -1.13 48.13
C ASN A 125 0.31 -0.23 47.79
N ARG A 126 1.01 -0.52 46.69
CA ARG A 126 2.19 0.24 46.23
C ARG A 126 1.94 1.72 45.92
N TYR A 127 0.68 2.13 45.77
CA TYR A 127 0.26 3.51 45.53
C TYR A 127 -0.33 4.20 46.78
N GLY A 128 -0.43 3.49 47.91
CA GLY A 128 -0.83 4.05 49.19
C GLY A 128 -1.95 3.29 49.91
N GLU A 129 -2.38 3.87 51.02
CA GLU A 129 -3.48 3.38 51.85
C GLU A 129 -4.84 3.57 51.16
N THR A 130 -5.87 2.84 51.61
CA THR A 130 -7.18 2.88 50.95
C THR A 130 -7.76 4.31 51.00
N PRO A 131 -8.49 4.74 49.95
CA PRO A 131 -9.14 6.05 49.94
C PRO A 131 -10.08 6.31 51.13
N GLU A 132 -10.59 5.26 51.78
CA GLU A 132 -11.45 5.39 52.95
C GLU A 132 -10.62 5.61 54.24
N ALA A 133 -9.49 4.90 54.42
CA ALA A 133 -8.56 5.12 55.55
C ALA A 133 -7.83 6.48 55.47
N ALA A 134 -7.41 6.87 54.27
CA ALA A 134 -6.74 8.16 54.06
C ALA A 134 -7.68 9.36 54.35
N ASN A 135 -8.99 9.20 54.13
CA ASN A 135 -9.97 10.23 54.48
C ASN A 135 -10.27 10.26 55.98
N SER A 136 -10.39 9.11 56.67
CA SER A 136 -10.59 9.08 58.12
C SER A 136 -9.40 9.64 58.90
N ALA A 137 -8.17 9.49 58.38
CA ALA A 137 -6.96 10.10 58.93
C ALA A 137 -6.88 11.65 58.77
N SER A 138 -7.90 12.29 58.17
CA SER A 138 -7.89 13.73 57.86
C SER A 138 -9.13 14.50 58.36
N GLY A 139 -9.95 13.88 59.21
CA GLY A 139 -11.06 14.56 59.90
C GLY A 139 -10.58 15.41 61.09
N PRO A 140 -11.31 16.46 61.50
CA PRO A 140 -11.00 17.23 62.70
C PRO A 140 -11.29 16.42 63.98
N VAL A 141 -10.52 16.70 65.03
CA VAL A 141 -10.64 16.03 66.35
C VAL A 141 -12.02 16.25 66.97
N GLY A 142 -12.67 15.14 67.35
CA GLY A 142 -13.89 15.09 68.16
C GLY A 142 -13.82 13.90 69.12
N MET A 143 -14.39 14.02 70.32
CA MET A 143 -14.10 13.14 71.47
C MET A 143 -15.11 11.98 71.67
N SER A 144 -14.75 11.07 72.59
CA SER A 144 -15.45 9.87 73.09
C SER A 144 -15.35 8.60 72.21
N SER A 145 -15.23 7.39 72.76
CA SER A 145 -15.19 6.97 74.19
C SER A 145 -13.84 6.35 74.60
N GLU A 146 -13.69 5.95 75.88
CA GLU A 146 -12.43 5.45 76.45
C GLU A 146 -12.13 3.96 76.13
N ASP A 147 -13.05 3.26 75.47
CA ASP A 147 -13.00 1.80 75.27
C ASP A 147 -11.91 1.34 74.27
N ASP A 148 -11.61 2.14 73.24
CA ASP A 148 -10.65 1.77 72.18
C ASP A 148 -9.19 1.68 72.66
N LEU A 149 -8.85 2.25 73.83
CA LEU A 149 -7.48 2.25 74.35
C LEU A 149 -6.99 0.87 74.82
N GLN A 150 -7.89 -0.11 75.01
CA GLN A 150 -7.53 -1.44 75.50
C GLN A 150 -7.10 -2.43 74.40
N ALA A 151 -7.33 -2.12 73.12
CA ALA A 151 -6.97 -2.99 71.99
C ALA A 151 -5.51 -2.84 71.50
N LEU A 152 -4.73 -1.91 72.07
CA LEU A 152 -3.41 -1.51 71.56
C LEU A 152 -2.21 -2.30 72.12
N HIS A 153 -2.40 -3.19 73.09
CA HIS A 153 -1.28 -3.76 73.88
C HIS A 153 -0.77 -5.14 73.45
N GLU A 154 -1.40 -5.83 72.49
CA GLU A 154 -0.91 -7.13 72.00
C GLU A 154 -0.43 -7.05 70.54
N ARG A 155 0.83 -6.61 70.38
CA ARG A 155 1.65 -6.91 69.20
C ARG A 155 2.99 -7.51 69.66
N PRO A 156 3.42 -8.66 69.12
CA PRO A 156 4.71 -9.23 69.48
C PRO A 156 5.84 -8.27 69.08
N ALA A 157 6.79 -8.03 69.99
CA ALA A 157 7.95 -7.20 69.72
C ALA A 157 9.00 -8.00 68.92
N ARG A 158 9.69 -7.31 68.01
CA ARG A 158 10.95 -7.82 67.44
C ARG A 158 12.02 -7.82 68.52
N ASP A 159 12.93 -8.79 68.46
CA ASP A 159 14.09 -8.81 69.33
C ASP A 159 15.15 -7.77 68.93
N GLN A 160 16.24 -7.71 69.69
CA GLN A 160 17.38 -6.83 69.44
C GLN A 160 18.12 -7.09 68.10
N ASN A 161 17.77 -8.17 67.39
CA ASN A 161 18.32 -8.55 66.09
C ASN A 161 17.30 -8.34 64.94
N GLY A 162 16.16 -7.69 65.22
CA GLY A 162 15.09 -7.43 64.24
C GLY A 162 14.22 -8.65 63.89
N VAL A 163 14.42 -9.78 64.56
CA VAL A 163 13.66 -11.02 64.32
C VAL A 163 12.39 -11.01 65.16
N LEU A 164 11.25 -11.23 64.51
CA LEU A 164 9.96 -11.46 65.13
C LEU A 164 9.71 -12.97 65.23
N ARG A 165 9.10 -13.45 66.31
CA ARG A 165 8.50 -14.79 66.33
C ARG A 165 7.00 -14.68 66.08
N LEU A 166 6.50 -15.42 65.10
CA LEU A 166 5.09 -15.43 64.72
C LEU A 166 4.30 -16.47 65.54
N PRO A 167 2.96 -16.32 65.68
CA PRO A 167 2.14 -17.21 66.52
C PRO A 167 2.08 -18.67 66.05
N ASP A 168 2.35 -18.93 64.77
CA ASP A 168 2.46 -20.28 64.18
C ASP A 168 3.78 -21.00 64.54
N GLY A 169 4.69 -20.31 65.23
CA GLY A 169 6.00 -20.82 65.63
C GLY A 169 7.14 -20.48 64.66
N SER A 170 6.84 -19.90 63.49
CA SER A 170 7.82 -19.41 62.52
C SER A 170 8.47 -18.08 62.95
N PHE A 171 9.45 -17.60 62.18
CA PHE A 171 10.24 -16.42 62.51
C PHE A 171 10.33 -15.47 61.31
N GLU A 172 10.16 -14.17 61.51
CA GLU A 172 10.07 -13.17 60.44
C GLU A 172 11.10 -12.06 60.64
N CYS A 173 11.93 -11.82 59.63
CA CYS A 173 12.95 -10.76 59.64
C CYS A 173 12.86 -9.96 58.34
N VAL A 174 12.77 -8.63 58.47
CA VAL A 174 12.63 -7.67 57.36
C VAL A 174 11.48 -8.05 56.39
N GLY A 175 10.37 -8.59 56.91
CA GLY A 175 9.21 -8.99 56.10
C GLY A 175 9.32 -10.34 55.38
N VAL A 176 10.39 -11.11 55.62
CA VAL A 176 10.57 -12.47 55.10
C VAL A 176 10.40 -13.47 56.25
N ALA A 177 9.60 -14.52 56.03
CA ALA A 177 9.32 -15.57 57.02
C ALA A 177 10.21 -16.81 56.82
N PHE A 178 10.59 -17.46 57.92
CA PHE A 178 11.56 -18.54 57.99
C PHE A 178 11.09 -19.64 58.96
N GLY A 179 11.48 -20.89 58.68
CA GLY A 179 11.14 -22.05 59.51
C GLY A 179 11.86 -22.05 60.87
N SER A 180 13.00 -21.36 61.00
CA SER A 180 13.75 -21.26 62.24
C SER A 180 14.30 -19.85 62.50
N TYR A 181 14.47 -19.54 63.80
CA TYR A 181 15.12 -18.31 64.26
C TYR A 181 16.52 -18.12 63.67
N ARG A 182 17.26 -19.22 63.45
CA ARG A 182 18.64 -19.20 62.96
C ARG A 182 18.72 -18.66 61.53
N GLU A 183 17.77 -19.04 60.68
CA GLU A 183 17.68 -18.55 59.30
C GLU A 183 17.26 -17.08 59.27
N ALA A 184 16.24 -16.70 60.05
CA ALA A 184 15.79 -15.32 60.18
C ALA A 184 16.91 -14.39 60.69
N TYR A 185 17.67 -14.82 61.69
CA TYR A 185 18.83 -14.10 62.22
C TYR A 185 19.97 -14.00 61.19
N GLN A 186 20.29 -15.08 60.47
CA GLN A 186 21.31 -15.05 59.41
C GLN A 186 20.90 -14.15 58.23
N PHE A 187 19.61 -14.07 57.91
CA PHE A 187 19.08 -13.14 56.92
C PHE A 187 19.22 -11.69 57.37
N GLY A 188 18.78 -11.35 58.60
CA GLY A 188 18.95 -10.02 59.17
C GLY A 188 20.42 -9.55 59.18
N VAL A 189 21.34 -10.42 59.65
CA VAL A 189 22.79 -10.14 59.66
C VAL A 189 23.39 -10.01 58.25
N THR A 190 22.80 -10.61 57.20
CA THR A 190 23.27 -10.41 55.83
C THR A 190 22.72 -9.15 55.17
N GLU A 191 21.49 -8.71 55.47
CA GLU A 191 20.96 -7.42 54.99
C GLU A 191 21.57 -6.21 55.71
N ASP A 192 21.78 -6.27 57.02
CA ASP A 192 22.44 -5.18 57.76
C ASP A 192 23.89 -4.96 57.28
N ARG A 193 24.56 -6.05 56.84
CA ARG A 193 25.84 -6.00 56.12
C ARG A 193 25.75 -5.47 54.69
N ARG A 194 24.62 -5.63 54.00
CA ARG A 194 24.39 -5.01 52.66
C ARG A 194 24.20 -3.51 52.79
N PHE A 195 23.40 -3.05 53.74
CA PHE A 195 23.23 -1.63 54.04
C PHE A 195 24.55 -0.99 54.52
N SER A 196 25.26 -1.62 55.45
CA SER A 196 26.56 -1.13 55.94
C SER A 196 27.68 -1.15 54.89
N ARG A 197 27.61 -1.96 53.83
CA ARG A 197 28.53 -1.83 52.69
C ARG A 197 28.18 -0.67 51.78
N ARG A 198 26.88 -0.46 51.52
CA ARG A 198 26.40 0.59 50.62
C ARG A 198 26.68 2.01 51.10
N SER A 199 26.95 2.20 52.39
CA SER A 199 27.38 3.47 52.99
C SER A 199 28.90 3.59 53.20
N ILE A 200 29.68 2.55 52.91
CA ILE A 200 31.15 2.54 53.07
C ILE A 200 31.87 2.51 51.72
N GLU A 201 31.30 1.86 50.69
CA GLU A 201 31.86 1.84 49.32
C GLU A 201 31.74 3.19 48.58
N GLU A 202 31.19 4.24 49.22
CA GLU A 202 31.24 5.64 48.77
C GLU A 202 32.48 6.39 49.31
N ASN A 203 33.29 5.73 50.16
CA ASN A 203 34.61 6.17 50.62
C ASN A 203 35.66 5.08 50.33
N ASP A 204 36.93 5.40 50.57
CA ASP A 204 38.06 4.47 50.49
C ASP A 204 38.14 3.63 49.19
N GLY A 205 38.34 4.35 48.09
CA GLY A 205 39.15 3.87 46.97
C GLY A 205 40.62 3.66 47.37
N GLU A 206 40.90 2.96 48.46
CA GLU A 206 42.24 2.64 48.95
C GLU A 206 42.27 1.24 49.62
N ARG A 207 43.37 0.50 49.42
CA ARG A 207 43.75 -0.77 50.10
C ARG A 207 43.00 -2.04 49.63
N ARG A 208 43.64 -2.84 48.77
CA ARG A 208 44.37 -4.11 49.09
C ARG A 208 43.45 -5.32 49.30
N ASN A 209 43.56 -6.37 48.47
CA ASN A 209 44.60 -7.41 48.51
C ASN A 209 44.69 -8.18 49.85
N ALA A 210 43.79 -9.14 50.05
CA ALA A 210 43.95 -10.38 50.85
C ALA A 210 42.79 -11.34 50.47
N ALA A 211 43.05 -12.52 49.89
CA ALA A 211 43.27 -13.81 50.57
C ALA A 211 41.93 -14.60 50.77
N ILE A 212 41.72 -15.78 50.14
CA ILE A 212 42.07 -17.15 50.64
C ILE A 212 41.12 -17.57 51.80
N GLU A 213 40.40 -18.72 51.82
CA GLU A 213 40.51 -19.98 51.07
C GLU A 213 39.21 -20.85 51.08
N GLY A 214 39.04 -21.75 50.10
CA GLY A 214 38.54 -23.13 50.29
C GLY A 214 37.02 -23.43 50.49
N ARG A 215 36.55 -24.70 50.35
CA ARG A 215 37.18 -25.94 49.81
C ARG A 215 36.17 -27.10 49.64
N ALA A 216 36.29 -27.88 48.54
CA ALA A 216 35.74 -29.24 48.25
C ALA A 216 34.19 -29.39 48.14
N ASP A 217 33.59 -30.19 47.23
CA ASP A 217 33.90 -31.50 46.57
C ASP A 217 33.74 -32.74 47.47
N PRO A 218 33.46 -33.97 46.92
CA PRO A 218 33.07 -34.35 45.54
C PRO A 218 31.60 -34.92 45.56
N ALA A 219 31.10 -36.00 44.93
CA ALA A 219 31.63 -37.09 44.09
C ALA A 219 30.51 -37.86 43.32
N SER A 220 30.89 -38.58 42.24
CA SER A 220 30.35 -39.85 41.67
C SER A 220 28.84 -40.05 41.36
N GLU A 221 28.40 -41.00 40.51
CA GLU A 221 29.02 -42.03 39.61
C GLU A 221 28.07 -42.22 38.39
N GLU A 222 28.52 -42.42 37.14
CA GLU A 222 28.74 -43.72 36.43
C GLU A 222 27.47 -44.61 36.22
N GLN A 223 27.27 -45.38 35.13
CA GLN A 223 28.04 -45.67 33.89
C GLN A 223 27.13 -46.36 32.82
N ALA A 224 27.53 -46.37 31.53
CA ALA A 224 27.47 -47.47 30.51
C ALA A 224 26.14 -48.27 30.24
N SER A 225 25.93 -49.10 29.19
CA SER A 225 26.39 -49.26 27.77
C SER A 225 25.51 -50.34 27.11
N GLU A 226 25.06 -50.29 25.84
CA GLU A 226 25.67 -50.80 24.57
C GLU A 226 24.59 -50.66 23.44
N ASN A 227 24.77 -50.68 22.11
CA ASN A 227 25.84 -51.02 21.13
C ASN A 227 25.58 -52.30 20.27
N ARG A 228 24.86 -52.20 19.13
CA ARG A 228 24.85 -53.21 18.04
C ARG A 228 24.44 -52.66 16.66
N VAL A 229 25.16 -53.06 15.61
CA VAL A 229 25.15 -52.61 14.18
C VAL A 229 25.85 -53.73 13.35
N PRO A 230 25.76 -53.91 11.99
CA PRO A 230 24.87 -53.37 10.93
C PRO A 230 24.11 -54.44 10.10
N SER A 231 23.34 -54.00 9.10
CA SER A 231 23.31 -54.64 7.77
C SER A 231 23.17 -53.58 6.65
N MET A 232 23.55 -53.92 5.41
CA MET A 232 23.48 -53.01 4.24
C MET A 232 22.27 -53.34 3.35
N SER A 233 21.75 -52.31 2.67
CA SER A 233 20.87 -52.46 1.50
C SER A 233 21.19 -51.38 0.45
N THR A 234 20.84 -51.61 -0.81
CA THR A 234 21.21 -50.78 -1.96
C THR A 234 20.45 -49.45 -1.99
N ARG A 235 21.13 -48.39 -2.44
CA ARG A 235 20.59 -47.02 -2.51
C ARG A 235 20.05 -46.75 -3.91
N ALA A 236 18.74 -46.60 -4.05
CA ALA A 236 18.11 -46.14 -5.29
C ALA A 236 18.46 -44.66 -5.60
N ASP A 237 18.37 -44.24 -6.87
CA ASP A 237 18.45 -42.83 -7.23
C ASP A 237 17.24 -42.08 -6.62
N LYS A 238 17.51 -41.02 -5.85
CA LYS A 238 16.46 -40.22 -5.21
C LYS A 238 15.60 -39.48 -6.26
N TYR A 239 16.10 -39.28 -7.47
CA TYR A 239 15.48 -38.48 -8.52
C TYR A 239 14.85 -39.29 -9.66
N ASP A 240 14.71 -40.61 -9.53
CA ASP A 240 13.87 -41.38 -10.46
C ASP A 240 12.38 -41.00 -10.29
N VAL A 241 11.65 -41.06 -11.41
CA VAL A 241 10.28 -40.55 -11.52
C VAL A 241 9.30 -41.71 -11.37
N THR A 242 8.52 -41.71 -10.30
CA THR A 242 7.52 -42.75 -10.01
C THR A 242 6.10 -42.18 -10.03
N PRO A 243 5.12 -42.84 -10.68
CA PRO A 243 3.73 -42.41 -10.61
C PRO A 243 3.14 -42.67 -9.21
N THR A 244 2.30 -41.76 -8.73
CA THR A 244 1.58 -41.86 -7.46
C THR A 244 0.10 -42.23 -7.69
N SER A 245 -0.55 -42.80 -6.66
CA SER A 245 -1.91 -43.37 -6.76
C SER A 245 -3.03 -42.33 -6.98
N ASP A 246 -2.71 -41.05 -6.89
CA ASP A 246 -3.57 -39.90 -7.22
C ASP A 246 -3.41 -39.43 -8.69
N GLY A 247 -2.67 -40.18 -9.52
CA GLY A 247 -2.44 -39.87 -10.94
C GLY A 247 -1.31 -38.87 -11.21
N ARG A 248 -0.57 -38.46 -10.16
CA ARG A 248 0.58 -37.54 -10.26
C ARG A 248 1.89 -38.32 -10.39
N PHE A 249 3.01 -37.59 -10.45
CA PHE A 249 4.36 -38.14 -10.61
C PHE A 249 5.32 -37.56 -9.56
N MET A 250 6.12 -38.39 -8.90
CA MET A 250 7.02 -38.01 -7.82
C MET A 250 8.50 -38.17 -8.21
N SER A 251 9.34 -37.21 -7.83
CA SER A 251 10.81 -37.29 -7.96
C SER A 251 11.51 -36.44 -6.91
N GLY A 252 12.61 -36.91 -6.32
CA GLY A 252 13.40 -36.17 -5.32
C GLY A 252 12.72 -35.97 -3.96
N GLY A 253 11.48 -36.45 -3.79
CA GLY A 253 10.58 -36.15 -2.68
C GLY A 253 9.49 -35.11 -2.98
N TYR A 254 9.37 -34.67 -4.24
CA TYR A 254 8.37 -33.69 -4.70
C TYR A 254 7.40 -34.33 -5.68
N THR A 255 6.12 -33.96 -5.63
CA THR A 255 5.07 -34.41 -6.55
C THR A 255 4.76 -33.35 -7.61
N PHE A 256 4.45 -33.82 -8.82
CA PHE A 256 4.27 -33.03 -10.04
C PHE A 256 3.02 -33.50 -10.77
N ILE A 257 2.29 -32.57 -11.39
CA ILE A 257 1.01 -32.86 -12.06
C ILE A 257 1.24 -33.65 -13.36
N THR A 258 2.37 -33.42 -14.05
CA THR A 258 2.74 -34.17 -15.26
C THR A 258 4.10 -34.86 -15.14
N ARG A 259 4.25 -36.00 -15.82
CA ARG A 259 5.50 -36.74 -15.89
C ARG A 259 6.67 -35.90 -16.42
N ALA A 260 6.40 -35.07 -17.42
CA ALA A 260 7.39 -34.18 -18.02
C ALA A 260 7.93 -33.12 -17.04
N GLN A 261 7.12 -32.64 -16.08
CA GLN A 261 7.58 -31.76 -15.00
C GLN A 261 8.53 -32.51 -14.05
N ALA A 262 8.17 -33.73 -13.64
CA ALA A 262 9.02 -34.57 -12.78
C ALA A 262 10.35 -34.96 -13.45
N GLU A 263 10.31 -35.31 -14.74
CA GLU A 263 11.51 -35.63 -15.53
C GLU A 263 12.40 -34.41 -15.78
N ASN A 264 11.82 -33.22 -16.02
CA ASN A 264 12.56 -31.95 -16.06
C ASN A 264 13.22 -31.62 -14.72
N TYR A 265 12.51 -31.79 -13.60
CA TYR A 265 13.06 -31.57 -12.26
C TYR A 265 14.23 -32.51 -11.98
N ALA A 266 14.07 -33.80 -12.29
CA ALA A 266 15.12 -34.80 -12.19
C ALA A 266 16.35 -34.45 -13.04
N GLN A 267 16.15 -34.05 -14.30
CA GLN A 267 17.25 -33.67 -15.20
C GLN A 267 18.00 -32.42 -14.70
N ARG A 268 17.30 -31.35 -14.28
CA ARG A 268 17.93 -30.16 -13.71
C ARG A 268 18.76 -30.48 -12.46
N ARG A 269 18.26 -31.36 -11.58
CA ARG A 269 18.99 -31.78 -10.37
C ARG A 269 20.15 -32.75 -10.65
N ARG A 270 20.07 -33.61 -11.67
CA ARG A 270 21.20 -34.45 -12.14
C ARG A 270 22.28 -33.60 -12.83
N GLY A 271 21.90 -32.57 -13.60
CA GLY A 271 22.83 -31.66 -14.28
C GLY A 271 23.63 -30.73 -13.35
N ALA A 272 23.07 -30.36 -12.19
CA ALA A 272 23.69 -29.44 -11.23
C ALA A 272 24.99 -29.96 -10.56
N VAL A 273 25.47 -31.16 -10.91
CA VAL A 273 26.71 -31.76 -10.40
C VAL A 273 27.88 -31.59 -11.39
N ALA A 274 27.65 -31.11 -12.61
CA ALA A 274 28.66 -31.13 -13.68
C ALA A 274 28.73 -29.85 -14.55
N SER A 275 29.35 -28.78 -14.04
CA SER A 275 30.24 -27.88 -14.81
C SER A 275 30.80 -26.74 -13.94
N SER A 276 32.05 -26.34 -14.18
CA SER A 276 32.66 -25.15 -13.57
C SER A 276 33.78 -24.57 -14.45
N GLN A 277 33.42 -23.78 -15.47
CA GLN A 277 34.39 -23.00 -16.26
C GLN A 277 33.75 -21.80 -17.01
N ALA A 278 34.31 -20.61 -16.76
CA ALA A 278 34.42 -19.41 -17.62
C ALA A 278 33.22 -18.84 -18.45
N ILE A 279 32.78 -17.62 -18.06
CA ILE A 279 32.80 -16.34 -18.85
C ILE A 279 32.07 -16.32 -20.23
N SER A 280 31.18 -15.36 -20.59
CA SER A 280 30.87 -14.00 -20.07
C SER A 280 29.41 -13.52 -20.24
N SER A 281 29.09 -12.43 -19.51
CA SER A 281 28.24 -11.26 -19.89
C SER A 281 26.73 -11.39 -20.21
N ASN A 282 25.93 -10.62 -19.44
CA ASN A 282 24.54 -10.17 -19.64
C ASN A 282 23.44 -11.26 -19.62
N GLU A 283 22.21 -11.02 -19.12
CA GLU A 283 21.57 -9.76 -18.70
C GLU A 283 20.50 -9.97 -17.59
N ALA A 284 20.15 -8.89 -16.88
CA ALA A 284 18.95 -8.62 -16.05
C ALA A 284 18.39 -9.68 -15.04
N THR A 285 17.98 -9.20 -13.86
CA THR A 285 17.50 -10.04 -12.74
C THR A 285 16.10 -9.65 -12.23
N VAL A 286 15.16 -10.60 -12.25
CA VAL A 286 13.91 -10.64 -11.45
C VAL A 286 13.62 -12.14 -11.22
N GLY A 287 13.13 -12.64 -10.08
CA GLY A 287 12.80 -12.01 -8.79
C GLY A 287 11.86 -12.95 -8.02
N PHE A 288 12.42 -13.89 -7.24
CA PHE A 288 11.64 -14.94 -6.57
C PHE A 288 11.27 -14.56 -5.13
N SER A 289 9.97 -14.50 -4.81
CA SER A 289 9.50 -14.77 -3.45
C SER A 289 9.57 -16.27 -3.15
N ASN A 290 9.75 -16.63 -1.88
CA ASN A 290 9.99 -18.01 -1.46
C ASN A 290 9.66 -18.17 0.04
N ASN A 291 8.56 -18.85 0.38
CA ASN A 291 8.13 -19.03 1.77
C ASN A 291 7.70 -20.48 2.06
N SER A 292 7.98 -20.94 3.28
CA SER A 292 7.53 -22.22 3.84
C SER A 292 7.66 -22.17 5.36
N PRO A 293 6.63 -22.55 6.15
CA PRO A 293 6.53 -22.17 7.55
C PRO A 293 7.57 -22.82 8.48
N GLN A 294 7.96 -22.08 9.53
CA GLN A 294 8.86 -22.48 10.61
C GLN A 294 8.11 -22.53 11.95
N PRO A 295 8.46 -23.42 12.89
CA PRO A 295 7.76 -23.55 14.18
C PRO A 295 8.09 -22.40 15.15
N VAL A 296 7.06 -21.93 15.87
CA VAL A 296 7.14 -20.80 16.80
C VAL A 296 7.62 -21.26 18.19
N ALA A 297 8.46 -20.45 18.85
CA ALA A 297 8.96 -20.69 20.21
C ALA A 297 8.19 -19.86 21.25
N TYR A 298 7.88 -20.45 22.41
CA TYR A 298 7.09 -19.81 23.47
C TYR A 298 7.96 -19.15 24.56
N SER A 299 7.55 -17.96 25.02
CA SER A 299 8.33 -17.08 25.91
C SER A 299 7.74 -16.86 27.32
N GLY A 300 6.65 -17.54 27.68
CA GLY A 300 5.95 -17.34 28.95
C GLY A 300 6.54 -18.07 30.19
N PRO A 301 5.96 -17.85 31.38
CA PRO A 301 6.45 -18.42 32.64
C PRO A 301 6.44 -19.96 32.68
N LYS A 302 7.43 -20.56 33.35
CA LYS A 302 7.66 -22.02 33.35
C LYS A 302 6.94 -22.79 34.47
N GLU A 303 6.12 -22.12 35.28
CA GLU A 303 5.61 -22.65 36.56
C GLU A 303 4.24 -23.37 36.49
N SER A 304 4.01 -24.16 35.43
CA SER A 304 2.96 -25.20 35.42
C SER A 304 3.07 -26.13 34.20
N TRP A 305 4.13 -26.93 34.12
CA TRP A 305 4.37 -27.86 32.99
C TRP A 305 4.24 -29.31 33.49
N ALA A 306 3.29 -30.06 32.96
CA ALA A 306 3.12 -31.48 33.29
C ALA A 306 3.92 -32.35 32.31
N GLU A 307 4.94 -33.07 32.77
CA GLU A 307 5.71 -33.99 31.92
C GLU A 307 4.93 -35.30 31.76
N ILE A 308 4.60 -35.64 30.51
CA ILE A 308 3.73 -36.78 30.16
C ILE A 308 4.54 -37.97 29.68
N GLU A 309 5.56 -37.68 28.87
CA GLU A 309 6.55 -38.63 28.36
C GLU A 309 7.94 -37.99 28.50
N PRO A 310 9.05 -38.75 28.61
CA PRO A 310 10.37 -38.17 28.87
C PRO A 310 10.78 -37.12 27.81
N GLY A 311 10.89 -35.86 28.22
CA GLY A 311 11.20 -34.73 27.33
C GLY A 311 10.00 -34.10 26.61
N ILE A 312 8.77 -34.60 26.82
CA ILE A 312 7.52 -34.07 26.25
C ILE A 312 6.58 -33.60 27.37
N LYS A 313 6.20 -32.32 27.34
CA LYS A 313 5.44 -31.67 28.44
C LYS A 313 4.14 -31.04 27.94
N LEU A 314 3.04 -31.24 28.65
CA LEU A 314 1.77 -30.57 28.32
C LEU A 314 1.76 -29.14 28.89
N GLY A 315 1.48 -28.16 28.04
CA GLY A 315 1.14 -26.80 28.45
C GLY A 315 -0.34 -26.67 28.83
N ARG A 316 -0.69 -25.58 29.52
CA ARG A 316 -2.11 -25.26 29.88
C ARG A 316 -2.97 -24.86 28.68
N ASP A 317 -2.34 -24.60 27.54
CA ASP A 317 -2.92 -24.39 26.21
C ASP A 317 -3.28 -25.72 25.49
N GLY A 318 -2.93 -26.87 26.07
CA GLY A 318 -3.16 -28.19 25.50
C GLY A 318 -2.10 -28.62 24.47
N GLN A 319 -1.01 -27.87 24.29
CA GLN A 319 0.05 -28.22 23.35
C GLN A 319 1.16 -29.05 24.00
N PHE A 320 1.81 -29.88 23.19
CA PHE A 320 2.89 -30.78 23.59
C PHE A 320 4.24 -30.12 23.31
N TYR A 321 5.00 -29.81 24.36
CA TYR A 321 6.24 -29.07 24.27
C TYR A 321 7.48 -29.97 24.32
N VAL A 322 8.38 -29.80 23.35
CA VAL A 322 9.68 -30.47 23.28
C VAL A 322 10.78 -29.42 23.24
N ARG A 323 11.59 -29.37 24.30
CA ARG A 323 12.70 -28.40 24.49
C ARG A 323 12.36 -26.90 24.31
N GLY A 324 11.08 -26.53 24.31
CA GLY A 324 10.60 -25.14 24.17
C GLY A 324 9.81 -24.85 22.89
N TYR A 325 9.80 -25.78 21.93
CA TYR A 325 8.93 -25.75 20.75
C TYR A 325 7.60 -26.44 21.07
N ALA A 326 6.51 -25.88 20.56
CA ALA A 326 5.16 -26.39 20.78
C ALA A 326 4.69 -27.25 19.59
N HIS A 327 3.99 -28.34 19.88
CA HIS A 327 3.41 -29.26 18.89
C HIS A 327 1.93 -29.49 19.23
N THR A 328 1.05 -29.42 18.23
CA THR A 328 -0.40 -29.58 18.43
C THR A 328 -0.86 -31.04 18.54
N LYS A 329 0.01 -32.01 18.25
CA LYS A 329 -0.26 -33.44 18.39
C LYS A 329 0.88 -34.16 19.12
N LEU A 330 0.52 -35.16 19.92
CA LEU A 330 1.49 -35.96 20.68
C LEU A 330 2.43 -36.76 19.76
N ASP A 331 1.95 -37.27 18.62
CA ASP A 331 2.81 -38.04 17.71
C ASP A 331 3.83 -37.17 16.95
N ASP A 332 3.48 -35.91 16.65
CA ASP A 332 4.43 -34.94 16.09
C ASP A 332 5.50 -34.55 17.14
N ALA A 333 5.10 -34.41 18.42
CA ALA A 333 6.03 -34.22 19.54
C ALA A 333 6.93 -35.44 19.77
N ARG A 334 6.38 -36.66 19.67
CA ARG A 334 7.16 -37.91 19.74
C ARG A 334 8.17 -38.00 18.61
N MET A 335 7.78 -37.67 17.38
CA MET A 335 8.72 -37.62 16.23
C MET A 335 9.83 -36.58 16.45
N ALA A 336 9.50 -35.39 16.98
CA ALA A 336 10.48 -34.37 17.33
C ALA A 336 11.44 -34.81 18.46
N ALA A 337 10.96 -35.56 19.45
CA ALA A 337 11.78 -36.13 20.51
C ALA A 337 12.67 -37.29 20.01
N VAL A 338 12.13 -38.19 19.19
CA VAL A 338 12.84 -39.34 18.60
C VAL A 338 13.95 -38.89 17.62
N GLY A 339 13.74 -37.78 16.89
CA GLY A 339 14.73 -37.22 15.97
C GLY A 339 16.09 -36.85 16.58
N TYR A 340 16.21 -36.83 17.91
CA TYR A 340 17.46 -36.54 18.64
C TYR A 340 17.92 -37.68 19.57
N GLY A 341 17.46 -38.92 19.33
CA GLY A 341 17.82 -40.11 20.12
C GLY A 341 19.23 -40.67 19.85
N HIS A 342 20.06 -40.70 20.91
CA HIS A 342 21.26 -41.55 21.12
C HIS A 342 22.30 -41.75 20.00
N ARG A 343 23.53 -41.25 20.25
CA ARG A 343 24.76 -41.96 19.83
C ARG A 343 25.02 -43.15 20.77
N PRO A 344 25.27 -44.38 20.26
CA PRO A 344 25.76 -45.48 21.09
C PRO A 344 27.25 -45.32 21.42
N VAL A 345 27.67 -45.84 22.57
CA VAL A 345 29.09 -45.91 22.98
C VAL A 345 29.78 -47.07 22.26
N SER A 346 30.95 -46.83 21.67
CA SER A 346 31.78 -47.87 21.06
C SER A 346 32.71 -48.50 22.10
N THR A 347 32.53 -49.80 22.36
CA THR A 347 33.31 -50.61 23.29
C THR A 347 34.49 -51.28 22.57
N ALA A 348 35.64 -50.60 22.50
CA ALA A 348 36.89 -51.16 21.99
C ALA A 348 38.01 -51.07 23.04
N LYS A 349 38.65 -52.21 23.34
CA LYS A 349 39.63 -52.35 24.42
C LYS A 349 41.05 -52.00 23.93
N PRO A 350 41.84 -51.15 24.62
CA PRO A 350 43.19 -50.82 24.19
C PRO A 350 44.14 -52.03 24.27
N GLN A 351 44.99 -52.20 23.27
CA GLN A 351 46.23 -52.97 23.41
C GLN A 351 47.27 -52.11 24.14
N SER A 352 48.07 -52.74 24.99
CA SER A 352 49.04 -52.06 25.87
C SER A 352 50.46 -52.07 25.28
N LEU A 353 51.21 -50.98 25.53
CA LEU A 353 52.68 -50.84 25.68
C LEU A 353 53.08 -49.37 25.39
N PRO A 354 54.18 -48.84 25.97
CA PRO A 354 54.44 -48.68 27.40
C PRO A 354 54.64 -47.20 27.80
N ALA A 355 54.52 -46.86 29.09
CA ALA A 355 54.92 -45.54 29.61
C ALA A 355 56.46 -45.43 29.68
N PRO A 356 57.05 -44.29 29.28
CA PRO A 356 57.16 -43.12 30.17
C PRO A 356 56.83 -41.79 29.43
N ARG A 357 56.88 -40.57 30.00
CA ARG A 357 57.36 -40.05 31.31
C ARG A 357 56.48 -38.84 31.69
N ARG A 358 56.34 -38.49 32.97
CA ARG A 358 55.67 -37.23 33.36
C ARG A 358 56.57 -36.02 33.09
N GLU A 359 56.18 -35.15 32.16
CA GLU A 359 56.48 -33.72 32.24
C GLU A 359 55.23 -32.97 32.71
N THR A 360 55.40 -31.84 33.41
CA THR A 360 54.30 -31.13 34.08
C THR A 360 53.60 -30.13 33.17
N SER A 361 52.27 -30.11 33.21
CA SER A 361 51.40 -29.33 32.30
C SER A 361 51.56 -27.80 32.34
N GLN A 362 52.42 -27.27 33.21
CA GLN A 362 52.77 -25.85 33.26
C GLN A 362 53.54 -25.39 32.00
N SER A 363 54.26 -26.29 31.31
CA SER A 363 55.02 -25.96 30.11
C SER A 363 54.17 -25.76 28.84
N PHE A 364 52.93 -26.27 28.81
CA PHE A 364 52.04 -26.19 27.65
C PHE A 364 51.25 -24.88 27.61
N ILE A 365 50.68 -24.46 28.75
CA ILE A 365 49.97 -23.16 28.86
C ILE A 365 50.93 -21.99 28.57
N ALA A 366 52.19 -22.09 29.03
CA ALA A 366 53.25 -21.12 28.74
C ALA A 366 53.70 -21.07 27.26
N LYS A 367 53.24 -22.00 26.39
CA LYS A 367 53.64 -22.08 24.97
C LYS A 367 52.54 -21.72 23.96
N LEU A 368 51.31 -21.50 24.40
CA LEU A 368 50.19 -21.09 23.52
C LEU A 368 49.78 -19.62 23.66
N ALA A 369 50.13 -18.97 24.77
CA ALA A 369 50.00 -17.52 24.92
C ALA A 369 51.11 -16.79 24.13
N LYS A 370 50.90 -16.58 22.82
CA LYS A 370 51.59 -15.45 22.16
C LYS A 370 51.17 -14.17 22.89
N PRO A 371 52.10 -13.28 23.27
CA PRO A 371 51.70 -11.96 23.74
C PRO A 371 51.04 -11.23 22.58
N PHE A 372 49.76 -10.90 22.72
CA PHE A 372 49.16 -9.86 21.90
C PHE A 372 49.97 -8.58 22.09
N ALA A 373 50.25 -7.85 21.00
CA ALA A 373 50.75 -6.50 21.12
C ALA A 373 49.78 -5.70 22.01
N PRO A 374 50.27 -4.85 22.94
CA PRO A 374 49.39 -4.09 23.82
C PRO A 374 48.43 -3.25 22.95
N ALA A 375 47.13 -3.49 23.11
CA ALA A 375 46.12 -2.83 22.30
C ALA A 375 46.28 -1.30 22.41
N PRO A 376 46.28 -0.56 21.28
CA PRO A 376 46.40 0.89 21.31
C PRO A 376 45.22 1.49 22.07
N ALA A 377 45.40 2.69 22.64
CA ALA A 377 44.27 3.44 23.17
C ALA A 377 43.25 3.73 22.05
N ALA A 378 41.96 3.83 22.42
CA ALA A 378 40.90 4.20 21.48
C ALA A 378 41.24 5.47 20.69
N HIS A 379 41.21 5.36 19.36
CA HIS A 379 41.49 6.46 18.41
C HIS A 379 40.65 6.30 17.14
N TRP A 380 40.57 7.37 16.35
CA TRP A 380 39.95 7.38 15.02
C TRP A 380 40.97 7.01 13.94
N ILE A 381 40.59 6.10 13.04
CA ILE A 381 41.35 5.75 11.85
C ILE A 381 40.74 6.50 10.65
N SER A 382 41.37 7.61 10.24
CA SER A 382 40.88 8.44 9.12
C SER A 382 41.25 7.91 7.73
N GLU A 383 42.31 7.10 7.63
CA GLU A 383 42.92 6.66 6.38
C GLU A 383 43.11 5.13 6.42
N PRO A 384 42.94 4.41 5.29
CA PRO A 384 43.04 2.94 5.22
C PRO A 384 44.29 2.37 5.90
N THR A 385 44.05 1.72 7.05
CA THR A 385 45.09 1.17 7.92
C THR A 385 44.87 -0.32 8.12
N ALA A 386 45.90 -1.13 7.91
CA ALA A 386 45.80 -2.57 8.10
C ALA A 386 45.61 -2.93 9.58
N VAL A 387 44.47 -3.51 9.93
CA VAL A 387 44.09 -3.92 11.29
C VAL A 387 43.92 -5.44 11.35
N GLU A 388 44.32 -6.05 12.47
CA GLU A 388 44.08 -7.46 12.78
C GLU A 388 43.37 -7.59 14.14
N VAL A 389 42.18 -8.22 14.17
CA VAL A 389 41.41 -8.49 15.39
C VAL A 389 41.03 -9.98 15.40
N ALA A 390 41.44 -10.71 16.43
CA ALA A 390 41.18 -12.15 16.59
C ALA A 390 41.50 -13.01 15.33
N GLY A 391 42.53 -12.62 14.56
CA GLY A 391 42.94 -13.28 13.32
C GLY A 391 42.17 -12.87 12.06
N ILE A 392 41.14 -12.02 12.17
CA ILE A 392 40.53 -11.35 11.01
C ILE A 392 41.42 -10.17 10.63
N LYS A 393 41.78 -10.08 9.36
CA LYS A 393 42.55 -8.97 8.78
C LYS A 393 41.67 -8.13 7.87
N PHE A 394 41.69 -6.81 8.05
CA PHE A 394 40.91 -5.88 7.24
C PHE A 394 41.61 -4.52 7.15
N GLN A 395 41.13 -3.67 6.23
CA GLN A 395 41.49 -2.26 6.23
C GLN A 395 40.52 -1.52 7.16
N GLY A 396 41.01 -1.05 8.30
CA GLY A 396 40.31 -0.09 9.14
C GLY A 396 40.30 1.27 8.45
N GLU A 397 39.13 1.88 8.32
CA GLU A 397 38.90 3.13 7.61
C GLU A 397 37.61 3.74 8.16
N LEU A 398 37.63 5.05 8.43
CA LEU A 398 36.53 5.81 9.07
C LEU A 398 35.94 5.07 10.29
N LEU A 399 36.82 4.55 11.14
CA LEU A 399 36.51 3.62 12.23
C LEU A 399 37.18 4.06 13.54
N TYR A 400 36.46 3.93 14.66
CA TYR A 400 37.07 4.02 15.99
C TYR A 400 37.62 2.65 16.41
N TYR A 401 38.90 2.60 16.77
CA TYR A 401 39.62 1.37 17.09
C TYR A 401 40.51 1.54 18.31
N GLY A 402 40.63 0.47 19.10
CA GLY A 402 41.52 0.40 20.26
C GLY A 402 40.79 0.17 21.58
N LYS A 403 41.56 0.00 22.65
CA LYS A 403 41.05 -0.32 23.97
C LYS A 403 40.23 0.84 24.55
N ALA A 404 39.04 0.53 25.06
CA ALA A 404 38.15 1.49 25.71
C ALA A 404 38.76 2.11 26.97
N ASP A 405 38.44 3.39 27.19
CA ASP A 405 38.75 4.16 28.40
C ASP A 405 37.49 4.91 28.87
N ARG A 406 37.48 5.39 30.13
CA ARG A 406 36.36 6.13 30.75
C ARG A 406 35.97 7.40 29.97
N ARG A 407 36.80 7.88 29.03
CA ARG A 407 36.51 9.02 28.15
C ARG A 407 36.03 8.64 26.73
N LEU A 408 36.29 7.41 26.30
CA LEU A 408 36.01 6.91 24.95
C LEU A 408 35.39 5.52 25.05
N ASN A 409 34.15 5.48 25.54
CA ASN A 409 33.32 4.29 25.57
C ASN A 409 31.98 4.62 24.90
N HIS A 410 31.92 4.38 23.59
CA HIS A 410 30.77 4.68 22.73
C HIS A 410 30.50 3.50 21.79
N ARG A 411 29.25 3.35 21.33
CA ARG A 411 28.70 2.14 20.66
C ARG A 411 29.51 1.63 19.46
N ALA A 412 30.21 2.53 18.79
CA ALA A 412 30.99 2.27 17.57
C ALA A 412 32.45 1.84 17.81
N LEU A 413 32.96 1.88 19.05
CA LEU A 413 34.37 1.59 19.31
C LEU A 413 34.68 0.10 19.16
N VAL A 414 35.52 -0.24 18.18
CA VAL A 414 36.07 -1.59 18.00
C VAL A 414 37.21 -1.82 18.97
N ASP A 415 36.88 -2.34 20.15
CA ASP A 415 37.86 -2.78 21.14
C ASP A 415 38.42 -4.19 20.79
N PRO A 416 39.72 -4.32 20.47
CA PRO A 416 40.33 -5.61 20.12
C PRO A 416 40.61 -6.52 21.33
N THR A 417 40.37 -6.06 22.56
CA THR A 417 40.55 -6.85 23.79
C THR A 417 39.33 -7.68 24.17
N LEU A 418 38.19 -7.49 23.47
CA LEU A 418 36.96 -8.24 23.70
C LEU A 418 36.95 -9.58 22.94
N SER A 419 36.36 -10.61 23.57
CA SER A 419 36.30 -11.96 22.99
C SER A 419 35.52 -12.01 21.68
N VAL A 420 36.08 -12.73 20.69
CA VAL A 420 35.47 -13.04 19.39
C VAL A 420 35.39 -14.57 19.27
N ALA A 421 34.28 -15.09 18.74
CA ALA A 421 34.07 -16.52 18.53
C ALA A 421 34.83 -17.04 17.29
N SER A 422 34.82 -18.37 17.09
CA SER A 422 35.12 -18.98 15.79
C SER A 422 34.03 -18.69 14.76
N ASP A 423 32.78 -18.86 15.17
CA ASP A 423 31.62 -18.92 14.28
C ASP A 423 30.84 -17.58 14.28
N PRO A 424 30.50 -17.02 13.10
CA PRO A 424 29.80 -15.74 12.99
C PRO A 424 28.28 -15.86 13.18
N ASP A 425 27.68 -14.88 13.83
CA ASP A 425 26.22 -14.64 13.80
C ASP A 425 25.85 -13.85 12.53
N SER A 426 26.07 -14.45 11.36
CA SER A 426 25.88 -13.80 10.05
C SER A 426 24.42 -13.42 9.75
N LEU A 427 23.47 -13.99 10.50
CA LEU A 427 22.04 -13.65 10.44
C LEU A 427 21.66 -12.53 11.43
N GLY A 428 22.55 -12.15 12.36
CA GLY A 428 22.29 -11.11 13.36
C GLY A 428 21.27 -11.51 14.43
N THR A 429 21.09 -12.81 14.67
CA THR A 429 20.10 -13.37 15.59
C THR A 429 20.28 -12.94 17.06
N THR A 430 21.47 -12.46 17.42
CA THR A 430 21.81 -11.95 18.75
C THR A 430 21.92 -10.42 18.83
N LEU A 431 21.50 -9.70 17.78
CA LEU A 431 21.48 -8.23 17.77
C LEU A 431 20.31 -7.66 18.59
N GLY A 432 20.62 -6.72 19.48
CA GLY A 432 19.62 -5.85 20.11
C GLY A 432 19.21 -4.70 19.19
N TYR A 433 18.05 -4.08 19.49
CA TYR A 433 17.46 -2.99 18.68
C TYR A 433 18.37 -1.76 18.52
N TRP A 434 19.12 -1.41 19.57
CA TRP A 434 20.22 -0.43 19.51
C TRP A 434 21.52 -1.13 19.90
N PRO A 435 22.26 -1.69 18.92
CA PRO A 435 23.47 -2.46 19.21
C PRO A 435 24.60 -1.56 19.76
N ASN A 436 25.57 -2.21 20.37
CA ASN A 436 26.79 -1.61 20.91
C ASN A 436 27.91 -2.66 20.76
N TYR A 437 29.03 -2.32 20.13
CA TYR A 437 30.14 -3.27 19.91
C TYR A 437 30.63 -3.92 21.22
N SER A 438 30.62 -3.19 22.34
CA SER A 438 31.01 -3.77 23.63
C SER A 438 30.03 -4.83 24.15
N GLU A 439 28.75 -4.72 23.80
CA GLU A 439 27.66 -5.61 24.25
C GLU A 439 27.37 -6.75 23.28
N LEU A 440 27.83 -6.67 22.02
CA LEU A 440 27.70 -7.73 21.03
C LEU A 440 28.21 -9.08 21.57
N THR A 441 27.51 -10.17 21.23
CA THR A 441 28.00 -11.52 21.51
C THR A 441 29.33 -11.78 20.78
N PRO A 442 30.19 -12.71 21.25
CA PRO A 442 31.43 -13.03 20.55
C PRO A 442 31.25 -13.47 19.09
N SER A 443 30.11 -14.08 18.74
CA SER A 443 29.73 -14.44 17.37
C SER A 443 29.18 -13.25 16.57
N ALA A 444 28.48 -12.30 17.19
CA ALA A 444 28.10 -11.05 16.54
C ALA A 444 29.31 -10.13 16.30
N ARG A 445 30.30 -10.09 17.21
CA ARG A 445 31.59 -9.43 16.95
C ARG A 445 32.34 -10.08 15.78
N ARG A 446 32.33 -11.42 15.68
CA ARG A 446 32.91 -12.16 14.54
C ARG A 446 32.27 -11.71 13.22
N ALA A 447 30.93 -11.75 13.13
CA ALA A 447 30.20 -11.35 11.94
C ALA A 447 30.40 -9.87 11.56
N TYR A 448 30.39 -8.96 12.55
CA TYR A 448 30.68 -7.53 12.32
C TYR A 448 32.09 -7.29 11.76
N LEU A 449 33.11 -7.95 12.33
CA LEU A 449 34.49 -7.85 11.86
C LEU A 449 34.67 -8.47 10.46
N GLU A 450 33.93 -9.53 10.14
CA GLU A 450 33.91 -10.11 8.77
C GLU A 450 33.18 -9.19 7.77
N TRP A 451 32.12 -8.49 8.18
CA TRP A 451 31.47 -7.47 7.36
C TRP A 451 32.40 -6.26 7.11
N LEU A 452 33.15 -5.80 8.11
CA LEU A 452 34.23 -4.82 7.90
C LEU A 452 35.29 -5.36 6.92
N ALA A 453 35.72 -6.62 7.08
CA ALA A 453 36.69 -7.27 6.19
C ALA A 453 36.19 -7.46 4.75
N SER A 454 34.87 -7.53 4.53
CA SER A 454 34.28 -7.57 3.18
C SER A 454 34.43 -6.24 2.41
N GLY A 455 34.84 -5.15 3.07
CA GLY A 455 34.78 -3.81 2.51
C GLY A 455 33.41 -3.14 2.67
N ARG A 456 32.63 -3.57 3.68
CA ARG A 456 31.34 -2.94 4.06
C ARG A 456 30.37 -2.85 2.88
N CYS A 457 30.23 -3.97 2.15
CA CYS A 457 29.52 -4.04 0.87
C CYS A 457 28.59 -5.27 0.69
N ALA A 458 28.53 -6.18 1.67
CA ALA A 458 27.60 -7.32 1.58
C ALA A 458 26.14 -6.81 1.67
N PRO A 459 25.29 -6.99 0.64
CA PRO A 459 23.99 -6.32 0.56
C PRO A 459 23.01 -6.81 1.63
N ASN A 460 23.01 -8.11 1.91
CA ASN A 460 22.13 -8.74 2.90
C ASN A 460 22.72 -8.70 4.33
N ALA A 461 23.52 -7.68 4.67
CA ALA A 461 24.11 -7.54 6.00
C ALA A 461 23.04 -7.19 7.04
N PRO A 462 22.95 -7.91 8.19
CA PRO A 462 22.03 -7.55 9.26
C PRO A 462 22.24 -6.09 9.72
N MET A 463 21.21 -5.26 9.59
CA MET A 463 21.32 -3.80 9.68
C MET A 463 21.95 -3.27 10.96
N GLY A 464 21.85 -4.00 12.08
CA GLY A 464 22.54 -3.62 13.32
C GLY A 464 24.06 -3.54 13.18
N TYR A 465 24.68 -4.34 12.31
CA TYR A 465 26.11 -4.22 11.98
C TYR A 465 26.42 -2.93 11.22
N VAL A 466 25.61 -2.58 10.22
CA VAL A 466 25.72 -1.31 9.48
C VAL A 466 25.55 -0.12 10.42
N PHE A 467 24.59 -0.20 11.37
CA PHE A 467 24.36 0.82 12.38
C PHE A 467 25.55 0.99 13.36
N VAL A 468 26.19 -0.08 13.84
CA VAL A 468 27.38 0.03 14.73
C VAL A 468 28.51 0.83 14.06
N TYR A 469 28.72 0.66 12.75
CA TYR A 469 29.69 1.46 12.00
C TYR A 469 29.21 2.90 11.76
N PHE A 470 27.95 3.07 11.37
CA PHE A 470 27.31 4.38 11.18
C PHE A 470 27.36 5.27 12.43
N TYR A 471 27.23 4.68 13.63
CA TYR A 471 27.39 5.40 14.91
C TYR A 471 28.78 6.04 15.06
N GLY A 472 29.81 5.50 14.39
CA GLY A 472 31.14 6.12 14.31
C GLY A 472 31.16 7.31 13.36
N LEU A 473 30.57 7.14 12.17
CA LEU A 473 30.43 8.20 11.16
C LEU A 473 29.70 9.44 11.72
N GLU A 474 28.53 9.25 12.35
CA GLU A 474 27.74 10.37 12.91
C GLU A 474 28.46 11.08 14.06
N ARG A 475 29.14 10.31 14.93
CA ARG A 475 29.91 10.86 16.05
C ARG A 475 31.05 11.73 15.54
N ARG A 476 31.83 11.22 14.58
CA ARG A 476 33.01 11.93 14.06
C ARG A 476 32.62 13.20 13.30
N LEU A 477 31.54 13.13 12.52
CA LEU A 477 31.04 14.25 11.72
C LEU A 477 30.37 15.32 12.59
N ILE A 478 29.45 14.95 13.48
CA ILE A 478 28.55 15.91 14.14
C ILE A 478 28.94 16.20 15.59
N ALA A 479 29.26 15.17 16.40
CA ALA A 479 29.62 15.37 17.80
C ALA A 479 31.05 15.90 17.99
N GLU A 480 31.98 15.44 17.16
CA GLU A 480 33.40 15.87 17.19
C GLU A 480 33.73 16.96 16.15
N LYS A 481 32.79 17.31 15.28
CA LYS A 481 32.89 18.37 14.25
C LYS A 481 34.20 18.30 13.42
N SER A 482 34.61 17.11 12.98
CA SER A 482 35.88 16.93 12.28
C SER A 482 35.86 17.37 10.81
N GLU A 483 36.30 18.61 10.54
CA GLU A 483 36.47 19.16 9.18
C GLU A 483 37.36 18.27 8.29
N LYS A 484 38.43 17.67 8.84
CA LYS A 484 39.35 16.79 8.10
C LYS A 484 38.63 15.58 7.50
N ASP A 485 37.75 14.97 8.30
CA ASP A 485 37.10 13.71 7.94
C ASP A 485 35.78 13.92 7.18
N ALA A 486 35.20 15.14 7.24
CA ALA A 486 33.84 15.41 6.79
C ALA A 486 33.53 14.97 5.34
N HIS A 487 34.41 15.29 4.40
CA HIS A 487 34.24 14.91 3.00
C HIS A 487 34.26 13.39 2.78
N ALA A 488 35.13 12.67 3.49
CA ALA A 488 35.23 11.21 3.40
C ALA A 488 34.04 10.52 4.06
N ILE A 489 33.59 11.02 5.21
CA ILE A 489 32.39 10.52 5.91
C ILE A 489 31.14 10.73 5.06
N LEU A 490 30.98 11.89 4.41
CA LEU A 490 29.84 12.15 3.53
C LEU A 490 29.87 11.28 2.25
N ALA A 491 31.05 10.95 1.73
CA ALA A 491 31.18 10.01 0.62
C ALA A 491 30.80 8.57 1.04
N GLU A 492 31.30 8.10 2.18
CA GLU A 492 30.96 6.78 2.74
C GLU A 492 29.48 6.67 3.13
N ALA A 493 28.89 7.73 3.70
CA ALA A 493 27.47 7.78 4.04
C ALA A 493 26.59 7.62 2.79
N ARG A 494 26.92 8.31 1.68
CA ARG A 494 26.22 8.13 0.40
C ARG A 494 26.41 6.71 -0.15
N ARG A 495 27.64 6.17 -0.17
CA ARG A 495 27.91 4.79 -0.60
C ARG A 495 27.12 3.74 0.21
N LEU A 496 26.96 3.95 1.51
CA LEU A 496 26.14 3.08 2.37
C LEU A 496 24.64 3.29 2.13
N LEU A 497 24.20 4.51 1.82
CA LEU A 497 22.81 4.81 1.43
C LEU A 497 22.44 4.13 0.10
N ASP A 498 23.36 4.08 -0.87
CA ASP A 498 23.18 3.38 -2.14
C ASP A 498 23.08 1.85 -1.97
N LEU A 499 23.73 1.29 -0.95
CA LEU A 499 23.77 -0.16 -0.67
C LEU A 499 22.66 -0.65 0.27
N TYR A 500 22.22 0.20 1.20
CA TYR A 500 21.33 -0.18 2.31
C TYR A 500 20.10 0.73 2.43
N GLY A 501 19.86 1.61 1.45
CA GLY A 501 18.76 2.57 1.42
C GLY A 501 17.38 1.92 1.50
N ASP A 502 17.20 0.71 0.97
CA ASP A 502 15.96 -0.07 1.08
C ASP A 502 15.47 -0.21 2.53
N ASN A 503 16.38 -0.21 3.51
CA ASN A 503 16.00 -0.09 4.91
C ASN A 503 15.58 1.36 5.26
N HIS A 504 14.28 1.63 5.27
CA HIS A 504 13.67 2.93 5.63
C HIS A 504 14.29 3.60 6.87
N SER A 505 14.55 2.85 7.95
CA SER A 505 15.17 3.42 9.16
C SER A 505 16.58 3.94 8.88
N PHE A 506 17.41 3.18 8.15
CA PHE A 506 18.75 3.62 7.75
C PHE A 506 18.71 4.75 6.71
N ARG A 507 17.79 4.71 5.74
CA ARG A 507 17.54 5.79 4.76
C ARG A 507 17.34 7.14 5.45
N ASN A 508 16.54 7.14 6.51
CA ASN A 508 16.20 8.35 7.26
C ASN A 508 17.37 8.86 8.10
N TYR A 509 18.03 8.00 8.89
CA TYR A 509 19.19 8.42 9.70
C TYR A 509 20.40 8.83 8.85
N CYS A 510 20.70 8.08 7.78
CA CYS A 510 21.83 8.38 6.91
C CYS A 510 21.57 9.65 6.07
N GLY A 511 20.36 9.81 5.51
CA GLY A 511 19.97 11.05 4.83
C GLY A 511 20.04 12.27 5.75
N ALA A 512 19.57 12.14 7.00
CA ALA A 512 19.68 13.20 8.00
C ALA A 512 21.13 13.53 8.38
N LEU A 513 22.04 12.54 8.42
CA LEU A 513 23.47 12.76 8.64
C LEU A 513 24.12 13.50 7.47
N ILE A 514 23.78 13.14 6.24
CA ILE A 514 24.30 13.79 5.02
C ILE A 514 23.89 15.26 5.00
N GLU A 515 22.61 15.56 5.16
CA GLU A 515 22.12 16.95 5.19
C GLU A 515 22.69 17.74 6.38
N ALA A 516 22.86 17.11 7.55
CA ALA A 516 23.50 17.75 8.70
C ALA A 516 24.97 18.07 8.45
N GLY A 517 25.72 17.17 7.82
CA GLY A 517 27.14 17.37 7.52
C GLY A 517 27.36 18.42 6.41
N GLU A 518 26.59 18.35 5.33
CA GLU A 518 26.60 19.37 4.26
C GLU A 518 26.37 20.77 4.83
N LEU A 519 25.39 20.90 5.74
CA LEU A 519 25.06 22.17 6.39
C LEU A 519 26.11 22.63 7.42
N VAL A 520 26.56 21.76 8.33
CA VAL A 520 27.50 22.09 9.41
C VAL A 520 28.89 22.48 8.87
N PHE A 521 29.33 21.86 7.78
CA PHE A 521 30.63 22.14 7.16
C PHE A 521 30.57 23.07 5.94
N ASN A 522 29.38 23.61 5.63
CA ASN A 522 29.12 24.44 4.43
C ASN A 522 29.66 23.78 3.13
N ILE A 523 29.50 22.47 3.03
CA ILE A 523 29.83 21.68 1.83
C ILE A 523 28.61 21.79 0.91
N ALA A 524 28.85 22.11 -0.36
CA ALA A 524 27.77 22.21 -1.34
C ALA A 524 27.01 20.88 -1.41
N PRO A 525 25.66 20.88 -1.28
CA PRO A 525 24.88 19.66 -1.42
C PRO A 525 25.03 19.12 -2.84
N MET A 526 25.04 17.79 -2.98
CA MET A 526 24.92 17.20 -4.32
C MET A 526 23.51 17.48 -4.87
N ASP A 527 23.42 17.83 -6.16
CA ASP A 527 22.13 17.96 -6.85
C ASP A 527 21.48 16.58 -6.95
N ASN A 528 20.64 16.27 -5.96
CA ASN A 528 19.83 15.07 -5.93
C ASN A 528 18.69 15.23 -6.94
N ALA A 529 18.50 14.23 -7.81
CA ALA A 529 17.32 14.17 -8.67
C ALA A 529 16.04 14.17 -7.81
N ILE A 530 15.01 14.87 -8.28
CA ILE A 530 13.71 14.91 -7.60
C ILE A 530 13.14 13.48 -7.58
N SER A 531 12.74 13.00 -6.40
CA SER A 531 12.22 11.65 -6.22
C SER A 531 11.18 11.59 -5.09
N LEU A 532 10.46 10.47 -5.02
CA LEU A 532 9.50 10.20 -3.94
C LEU A 532 10.20 9.99 -2.60
N ASP A 533 11.43 9.46 -2.63
CA ASP A 533 12.29 9.15 -1.48
C ASP A 533 12.83 10.38 -0.74
N MET A 534 12.55 11.59 -1.25
CA MET A 534 12.88 12.84 -0.55
C MET A 534 12.15 12.98 0.78
N ARG A 535 11.02 12.28 0.99
CA ARG A 535 10.31 12.25 2.28
C ARG A 535 11.00 11.28 3.25
N ARG A 536 11.73 11.84 4.21
CA ARG A 536 12.45 11.09 5.27
C ARG A 536 11.82 11.14 6.67
N GLY A 537 10.59 11.65 6.81
CA GLY A 537 9.89 11.74 8.09
C GLY A 537 8.69 12.70 8.12
N TRP A 538 8.34 13.14 9.33
CA TRP A 538 7.21 14.06 9.61
C TRP A 538 7.56 15.55 9.51
N GLU A 539 8.81 15.88 9.19
CA GLU A 539 9.27 17.24 8.90
C GLU A 539 9.87 17.30 7.49
N ILE A 540 9.80 18.49 6.87
CA ILE A 540 10.49 18.77 5.61
C ILE A 540 12.01 18.65 5.86
N PRO A 541 12.79 17.96 4.99
CA PRO A 541 14.23 17.83 5.15
C PRO A 541 14.93 19.19 5.27
N ILE A 542 16.00 19.25 6.08
CA ILE A 542 16.64 20.53 6.43
C ILE A 542 17.30 21.17 5.21
N GLY A 543 17.87 20.38 4.28
CA GLY A 543 18.42 20.89 3.03
C GLY A 543 17.37 21.64 2.19
N ILE A 544 16.13 21.13 2.15
CA ILE A 544 15.01 21.77 1.45
C ILE A 544 14.55 23.03 2.21
N ARG A 545 14.42 23.00 3.54
CA ARG A 545 14.08 24.18 4.34
C ARG A 545 15.11 25.31 4.20
N VAL A 546 16.41 24.98 4.13
CA VAL A 546 17.50 25.95 3.90
C VAL A 546 17.47 26.50 2.46
N ARG A 547 17.36 25.64 1.44
CA ARG A 547 17.28 26.03 0.01
C ARG A 547 16.12 27.00 -0.25
N LEU A 548 14.93 26.64 0.19
CA LEU A 548 13.73 27.47 0.02
C LEU A 548 13.78 28.71 0.94
N GLY A 549 14.22 28.56 2.19
CA GLY A 549 14.37 29.66 3.15
C GLY A 549 15.30 30.77 2.65
N ARG A 550 16.43 30.41 2.01
CA ARG A 550 17.34 31.37 1.33
C ARG A 550 16.60 32.13 0.23
N LYS A 551 15.91 31.45 -0.69
CA LYS A 551 15.11 32.13 -1.75
C LYS A 551 14.05 33.09 -1.18
N VAL A 552 13.33 32.68 -0.13
CA VAL A 552 12.31 33.53 0.52
C VAL A 552 12.92 34.75 1.23
N ARG A 553 14.13 34.62 1.82
CA ARG A 553 14.91 35.75 2.34
C ARG A 553 15.33 36.71 1.22
N ASP A 554 15.84 36.16 0.13
CA ASP A 554 16.47 36.90 -0.98
C ASP A 554 15.45 37.45 -1.99
N GLY A 555 14.15 37.26 -1.75
CA GLY A 555 13.05 37.74 -2.60
C GLY A 555 12.88 36.98 -3.92
N VAL A 556 13.59 35.87 -4.09
CA VAL A 556 13.55 35.02 -5.28
C VAL A 556 12.25 34.19 -5.27
N ALA A 557 11.61 34.08 -6.42
CA ALA A 557 10.40 33.26 -6.56
C ALA A 557 10.73 31.77 -6.46
N ILE A 558 9.78 31.01 -5.91
CA ILE A 558 9.82 29.54 -5.92
C ILE A 558 9.44 29.08 -7.34
N ASP A 559 10.31 28.29 -7.95
CA ASP A 559 10.19 27.75 -9.31
C ASP A 559 9.45 26.38 -9.30
N PRO A 560 9.16 25.75 -10.47
CA PRO A 560 8.40 24.51 -10.51
C PRO A 560 9.06 23.35 -9.74
N ASP A 561 10.39 23.26 -9.78
CA ASP A 561 11.14 22.14 -9.22
C ASP A 561 11.33 22.30 -7.72
N ASP A 562 11.60 23.52 -7.25
CA ASP A 562 11.53 23.87 -5.83
C ASP A 562 10.14 23.62 -5.24
N ALA A 563 9.09 24.00 -5.98
CA ALA A 563 7.71 23.79 -5.57
C ALA A 563 7.36 22.29 -5.51
N LEU A 564 7.89 21.49 -6.42
CA LEU A 564 7.73 20.03 -6.42
C LEU A 564 8.47 19.39 -5.23
N CYS A 565 9.73 19.79 -4.99
CA CYS A 565 10.49 19.36 -3.81
C CYS A 565 9.74 19.71 -2.51
N TRP A 566 9.17 20.91 -2.40
CA TRP A 566 8.33 21.30 -1.27
C TRP A 566 7.08 20.41 -1.18
N ALA A 567 6.36 20.20 -2.28
CA ALA A 567 5.12 19.40 -2.29
C ALA A 567 5.34 17.95 -1.84
N LEU A 568 6.34 17.26 -2.40
CA LEU A 568 6.65 15.86 -2.08
C LEU A 568 7.12 15.68 -0.62
N THR A 569 7.80 16.69 -0.05
CA THR A 569 8.34 16.63 1.32
C THR A 569 7.43 17.25 2.40
N HIS A 570 6.38 17.99 2.03
CA HIS A 570 5.50 18.65 2.99
C HIS A 570 4.61 17.65 3.74
N PRO A 571 4.64 17.56 5.08
CA PRO A 571 4.02 16.46 5.81
C PRO A 571 2.50 16.34 5.59
N GLN A 572 1.80 17.44 5.34
CA GLN A 572 0.34 17.45 5.09
C GLN A 572 -0.06 17.06 3.65
N LEU A 573 0.88 17.07 2.69
CA LEU A 573 0.62 16.70 1.30
C LEU A 573 1.04 15.25 1.09
N TYR A 574 0.28 14.48 0.31
CA TYR A 574 0.56 13.06 0.07
C TYR A 574 0.39 12.71 -1.41
N PRO A 575 1.43 12.17 -2.09
CA PRO A 575 1.30 11.70 -3.47
C PRO A 575 0.45 10.42 -3.53
N ARG A 576 -0.66 10.45 -4.29
CA ARG A 576 -1.48 9.24 -4.54
C ARG A 576 -0.76 8.30 -5.51
N THR A 577 -1.23 7.05 -5.61
CA THR A 577 -0.63 5.97 -6.41
C THR A 577 -0.30 6.35 -7.87
N ALA A 578 -1.08 7.22 -8.51
CA ALA A 578 -0.78 7.72 -9.86
C ALA A 578 0.52 8.52 -9.95
N VAL A 579 0.87 9.29 -8.92
CA VAL A 579 2.16 9.99 -8.83
C VAL A 579 3.30 8.99 -8.74
N SER A 580 3.14 7.91 -7.97
CA SER A 580 4.18 6.87 -7.82
C SER A 580 4.35 6.03 -9.09
N ARG A 581 3.25 5.69 -9.75
CA ARG A 581 3.23 4.80 -10.93
C ARG A 581 3.57 5.51 -12.25
N CYS A 582 3.40 6.83 -12.30
CA CYS A 582 3.62 7.68 -13.48
C CYS A 582 4.52 8.88 -13.15
N PHE A 583 5.56 8.69 -12.34
CA PHE A 583 6.32 9.79 -11.72
C PHE A 583 6.98 10.75 -12.74
N ASP A 584 7.53 10.23 -13.84
CA ASP A 584 8.16 11.07 -14.87
C ASP A 584 7.12 11.94 -15.60
N GLN A 585 5.98 11.35 -15.94
CA GLN A 585 4.83 12.03 -16.55
C GLN A 585 4.23 13.06 -15.57
N PHE A 586 4.17 12.75 -14.28
CA PHE A 586 3.78 13.69 -13.24
C PHE A 586 4.75 14.87 -13.12
N CYS A 587 6.06 14.63 -13.16
CA CYS A 587 7.07 15.70 -13.13
C CYS A 587 6.97 16.62 -14.37
N ALA A 588 6.70 16.06 -15.56
CA ALA A 588 6.46 16.82 -16.77
C ALA A 588 5.18 17.68 -16.66
N LEU A 589 4.06 17.06 -16.26
CA LEU A 589 2.76 17.72 -16.12
C LEU A 589 2.77 18.82 -15.05
N TRP A 590 3.43 18.56 -13.91
CA TRP A 590 3.63 19.53 -12.84
C TRP A 590 4.37 20.76 -13.36
N ARG A 591 5.51 20.57 -14.06
CA ARG A 591 6.30 21.68 -14.62
C ARG A 591 5.49 22.52 -15.61
N TYR A 592 4.72 21.86 -16.49
CA TYR A 592 3.84 22.55 -17.44
C TYR A 592 2.80 23.41 -16.70
N ARG A 593 1.97 22.80 -15.86
CA ARG A 593 0.83 23.47 -15.22
C ARG A 593 1.24 24.46 -14.14
N PHE A 594 2.38 24.24 -13.47
CA PHE A 594 2.98 25.26 -12.61
C PHE A 594 3.35 26.50 -13.42
N THR A 595 3.98 26.32 -14.58
CA THR A 595 4.45 27.44 -15.42
C THR A 595 3.27 28.21 -16.04
N GLU A 596 2.21 27.51 -16.44
CA GLU A 596 0.96 28.14 -16.89
C GLU A 596 0.30 28.98 -15.78
N ARG A 597 0.22 28.43 -14.56
CA ARG A 597 -0.49 29.04 -13.43
C ARG A 597 0.33 30.10 -12.67
N PHE A 598 1.66 29.99 -12.70
CA PHE A 598 2.62 30.81 -11.98
C PHE A 598 3.85 31.14 -12.85
N PRO A 599 3.71 31.89 -13.96
CA PRO A 599 4.81 32.15 -14.91
C PRO A 599 5.98 32.94 -14.30
N ASP A 600 5.72 33.81 -13.31
CA ASP A 600 6.75 34.52 -12.51
C ASP A 600 7.24 33.73 -11.28
N GLY A 601 6.84 32.46 -11.16
CA GLY A 601 7.00 31.63 -9.96
C GLY A 601 6.13 32.07 -8.77
N ILE A 602 6.16 31.30 -7.67
CA ILE A 602 5.44 31.64 -6.45
C ILE A 602 6.31 32.54 -5.57
N LYS A 603 5.97 33.83 -5.51
CA LYS A 603 6.60 34.79 -4.57
C LYS A 603 6.01 34.60 -3.16
N VAL A 604 6.84 34.13 -2.23
CA VAL A 604 6.48 33.88 -0.83
C VAL A 604 6.98 35.03 0.05
N ARG A 605 6.21 35.42 1.06
CA ARG A 605 6.65 36.40 2.07
C ARG A 605 7.21 35.66 3.28
N GLY A 606 8.38 36.06 3.77
CA GLY A 606 9.02 35.45 4.94
C GLY A 606 8.15 35.51 6.19
N GLY A 607 8.04 34.37 6.88
CA GLY A 607 7.35 34.26 8.16
C GLY A 607 8.13 34.90 9.32
N LYS A 608 7.46 35.06 10.47
CA LYS A 608 8.11 35.44 11.74
C LYS A 608 8.92 34.29 12.35
N THR A 609 8.50 33.05 12.12
CA THR A 609 9.23 31.85 12.56
C THR A 609 10.56 31.76 11.84
N ARG A 610 11.63 31.50 12.59
CA ARG A 610 12.98 31.30 12.06
C ARG A 610 13.35 29.83 12.10
N LEU A 611 14.12 29.40 11.11
CA LEU A 611 14.56 28.03 10.96
C LEU A 611 15.52 27.66 12.11
N GLN A 612 15.31 26.48 12.69
CA GLN A 612 16.21 25.88 13.67
C GLN A 612 16.44 24.42 13.28
N PHE A 613 17.59 23.87 13.66
CA PHE A 613 17.93 22.48 13.40
C PHE A 613 18.59 21.84 14.62
N ASN A 614 18.12 20.63 14.93
CA ASN A 614 18.63 19.80 16.01
C ASN A 614 18.82 18.39 15.46
N TYR A 615 20.07 18.00 15.22
CA TYR A 615 20.42 16.66 14.79
C TYR A 615 20.29 15.68 15.96
N ARG A 616 19.54 14.60 15.76
CA ARG A 616 19.42 13.48 16.71
C ARG A 616 20.19 12.28 16.19
N ALA A 617 21.18 11.83 16.95
CA ALA A 617 22.02 10.69 16.57
C ALA A 617 21.23 9.37 16.58
N ALA A 618 21.48 8.50 15.61
CA ALA A 618 20.91 7.16 15.51
C ALA A 618 21.35 6.26 16.69
N SER A 619 22.59 6.46 17.18
CA SER A 619 23.13 5.86 18.41
C SER A 619 22.35 6.26 19.67
N SER A 620 21.57 7.33 19.61
CA SER A 620 20.94 8.01 20.76
C SER A 620 21.93 8.42 21.87
N GLU A 621 23.24 8.52 21.55
CA GLU A 621 24.27 9.00 22.49
C GLU A 621 24.26 10.53 22.66
N PHE A 622 23.87 11.26 21.63
CA PHE A 622 23.90 12.72 21.61
C PHE A 622 22.77 13.32 20.76
N ASN A 623 22.50 14.60 21.02
CA ASN A 623 21.82 15.49 20.08
C ASN A 623 22.75 16.70 19.86
N ALA A 624 22.69 17.31 18.68
CA ALA A 624 23.56 18.42 18.31
C ALA A 624 22.79 19.53 17.58
N GLN A 625 22.88 20.74 18.11
CA GLN A 625 22.37 21.93 17.45
C GLN A 625 23.42 22.45 16.46
N ALA A 626 22.97 22.83 15.25
CA ALA A 626 23.78 23.55 14.28
C ALA A 626 23.34 25.01 14.25
N ASP A 627 24.30 25.93 14.15
CA ASP A 627 24.02 27.32 13.83
C ASP A 627 23.67 27.42 12.34
N ILE A 628 22.53 28.03 12.03
CA ILE A 628 22.06 28.28 10.66
C ILE A 628 21.94 29.79 10.46
N GLU A 629 22.10 30.23 9.21
CA GLU A 629 21.66 31.56 8.75
C GLU A 629 20.25 31.94 9.28
N ASP A 630 19.99 33.23 9.50
CA ASP A 630 18.66 33.72 9.89
C ASP A 630 17.67 33.59 8.72
N LEU A 631 17.11 32.39 8.55
CA LEU A 631 16.20 32.02 7.47
C LEU A 631 14.75 31.94 7.97
N PRO A 632 13.76 32.39 7.19
CA PRO A 632 12.36 32.14 7.48
C PRO A 632 12.07 30.63 7.38
N ASP A 633 11.42 30.04 8.37
CA ASP A 633 11.06 28.62 8.31
C ASP A 633 9.87 28.41 7.38
N ILE A 634 10.14 27.89 6.19
CA ILE A 634 9.12 27.58 5.18
C ILE A 634 8.12 26.50 5.64
N GLY A 635 8.50 25.64 6.60
CA GLY A 635 7.59 24.66 7.21
C GLY A 635 6.45 25.31 8.03
N ALA A 636 6.61 26.58 8.42
CA ALA A 636 5.59 27.34 9.14
C ALA A 636 4.71 28.23 8.22
N ILE A 637 4.89 28.18 6.89
CA ILE A 637 4.22 29.07 5.94
C ILE A 637 3.12 28.32 5.16
N ALA A 638 1.90 28.29 5.70
CA ALA A 638 0.77 27.57 5.09
C ALA A 638 0.28 28.15 3.73
N GLY A 639 0.49 29.44 3.46
CA GLY A 639 -0.11 30.13 2.31
C GLY A 639 0.22 29.57 0.91
N PRO A 640 1.46 29.11 0.64
CA PRO A 640 1.79 28.39 -0.58
C PRO A 640 1.27 26.95 -0.60
N VAL A 641 1.17 26.28 0.55
CA VAL A 641 0.86 24.84 0.66
C VAL A 641 -0.46 24.51 -0.03
N THR A 642 -1.53 25.27 0.20
CA THR A 642 -2.84 25.05 -0.46
C THR A 642 -2.80 25.23 -1.99
N LYS A 643 -1.82 25.98 -2.53
CA LYS A 643 -1.60 26.07 -3.99
C LYS A 643 -0.88 24.84 -4.54
N LEU A 644 0.09 24.31 -3.78
CA LEU A 644 0.81 23.09 -4.10
C LEU A 644 -0.11 21.86 -3.99
N GLU A 645 -1.00 21.85 -3.01
CA GLU A 645 -2.07 20.86 -2.81
C GLU A 645 -3.02 20.81 -4.00
N ALA A 646 -3.55 21.97 -4.42
CA ALA A 646 -4.43 22.05 -5.59
C ALA A 646 -3.73 21.55 -6.86
N LEU A 647 -2.47 21.94 -7.10
CA LEU A 647 -1.71 21.49 -8.26
C LEU A 647 -1.36 20.00 -8.20
N LEU A 648 -1.01 19.48 -7.01
CA LEU A 648 -0.73 18.06 -6.78
C LEU A 648 -1.95 17.21 -7.14
N THR A 649 -3.13 17.56 -6.61
CA THR A 649 -4.39 16.87 -6.90
C THR A 649 -4.71 16.93 -8.39
N GLU A 650 -4.66 18.11 -9.01
CA GLU A 650 -5.04 18.34 -10.40
C GLU A 650 -4.10 17.64 -11.42
N CYS A 651 -2.80 17.54 -11.13
CA CYS A 651 -1.85 16.74 -11.90
C CYS A 651 -2.01 15.23 -11.65
N THR A 652 -2.45 14.82 -10.46
CA THR A 652 -2.69 13.41 -10.12
C THR A 652 -3.96 12.89 -10.82
N GLU A 653 -5.06 13.64 -10.75
CA GLU A 653 -6.34 13.29 -11.39
C GLU A 653 -6.22 13.11 -12.91
N ALA A 654 -5.41 13.94 -13.55
CA ALA A 654 -5.11 13.82 -14.97
C ALA A 654 -4.29 12.56 -15.35
N LEU A 655 -3.63 11.93 -14.37
CA LEU A 655 -2.84 10.70 -14.57
C LEU A 655 -3.53 9.44 -14.02
N ASP A 656 -4.68 9.57 -13.34
CA ASP A 656 -5.44 8.41 -12.84
C ASP A 656 -5.84 7.42 -13.97
N PRO A 657 -6.22 7.83 -15.21
CA PRO A 657 -6.48 6.90 -16.32
C PRO A 657 -5.25 6.06 -16.72
N LEU A 658 -4.09 6.69 -16.88
CA LEU A 658 -2.82 6.00 -17.18
C LEU A 658 -2.39 5.10 -16.01
N SER A 659 -2.49 5.60 -14.78
CA SER A 659 -2.16 4.87 -13.57
C SER A 659 -2.98 3.58 -13.40
N ARG A 660 -4.29 3.63 -13.69
CA ARG A 660 -5.17 2.45 -13.65
C ARG A 660 -4.80 1.44 -14.73
N PHE A 661 -4.49 1.91 -15.94
CA PHE A 661 -4.04 1.04 -17.02
C PHE A 661 -2.71 0.33 -16.69
N LEU A 662 -1.70 1.08 -16.24
CA LEU A 662 -0.38 0.52 -15.87
C LEU A 662 -0.40 -0.28 -14.56
N GLY A 663 -1.43 -0.09 -13.71
CA GLY A 663 -1.64 -0.94 -12.54
C GLY A 663 -2.13 -2.34 -12.88
N ARG A 664 -2.75 -2.49 -14.06
CA ARG A 664 -3.24 -3.77 -14.61
C ARG A 664 -2.31 -4.37 -15.68
N ASN A 665 -1.51 -3.53 -16.37
CA ASN A 665 -0.64 -3.93 -17.48
C ASN A 665 0.75 -3.23 -17.34
N PRO A 666 1.59 -3.59 -16.35
CA PRO A 666 2.83 -2.85 -16.05
C PRO A 666 3.84 -2.83 -17.23
N GLU A 667 3.94 -3.94 -17.95
CA GLU A 667 4.76 -4.10 -19.16
C GLU A 667 4.30 -3.25 -20.35
N GLU A 668 3.06 -2.75 -20.35
CA GLU A 668 2.49 -1.98 -21.47
C GLU A 668 2.78 -0.47 -21.41
N ARG A 669 3.65 0.00 -20.51
CA ARG A 669 4.05 1.42 -20.40
C ARG A 669 4.51 2.05 -21.73
N ALA A 670 5.09 1.27 -22.64
CA ALA A 670 5.58 1.73 -23.94
C ALA A 670 4.59 1.50 -25.12
N THR A 671 3.30 1.29 -24.86
CA THR A 671 2.29 1.06 -25.90
C THR A 671 1.60 2.34 -26.38
N LEU A 672 0.93 2.26 -27.55
CA LEU A 672 0.09 3.36 -28.05
C LEU A 672 -1.06 3.68 -27.08
N LEU A 673 -1.63 2.70 -26.38
CA LEU A 673 -2.68 2.95 -25.40
C LEU A 673 -2.15 3.66 -24.15
N ALA A 674 -0.97 3.30 -23.64
CA ALA A 674 -0.31 4.07 -22.59
C ALA A 674 -0.04 5.52 -23.02
N ALA A 675 0.42 5.72 -24.26
CA ALA A 675 0.61 7.06 -24.82
C ALA A 675 -0.72 7.82 -24.93
N ALA A 676 -1.80 7.20 -25.40
CA ALA A 676 -3.11 7.84 -25.56
C ALA A 676 -3.82 8.16 -24.23
N LEU A 677 -3.56 7.40 -23.17
CA LEU A 677 -4.07 7.66 -21.82
C LEU A 677 -3.22 8.69 -21.04
N CYS A 678 -2.10 9.14 -21.60
CA CYS A 678 -1.23 10.14 -21.01
C CYS A 678 -1.68 11.56 -21.46
N PRO A 679 -1.79 12.55 -20.54
CA PRO A 679 -2.03 13.95 -20.90
C PRO A 679 -1.01 14.46 -21.92
N ALA A 680 -1.46 15.25 -22.91
CA ALA A 680 -0.61 15.68 -24.02
C ALA A 680 0.62 16.50 -23.57
N GLU A 681 0.50 17.19 -22.44
CA GLU A 681 1.55 17.99 -21.80
C GLU A 681 2.59 17.12 -21.05
N ALA A 682 2.24 15.87 -20.76
CA ALA A 682 3.04 14.89 -20.01
C ALA A 682 3.72 13.85 -20.91
N LEU A 683 3.41 13.84 -22.22
CA LEU A 683 4.00 12.91 -23.19
C LEU A 683 5.52 13.11 -23.30
N ASP A 684 6.29 12.03 -23.19
CA ASP A 684 7.68 11.98 -23.64
C ASP A 684 7.76 11.86 -25.18
N ASP A 685 8.97 11.99 -25.74
CA ASP A 685 9.16 12.01 -27.20
C ASP A 685 9.00 10.63 -27.86
N SER A 686 9.10 9.54 -27.10
CA SER A 686 8.78 8.19 -27.56
C SER A 686 7.26 8.05 -27.73
N ALA A 687 6.49 8.43 -26.72
CA ALA A 687 5.03 8.43 -26.74
C ALA A 687 4.47 9.31 -27.88
N LYS A 688 5.02 10.52 -28.08
CA LYS A 688 4.70 11.39 -29.24
C LYS A 688 5.00 10.71 -30.57
N THR A 689 6.14 10.02 -30.68
CA THR A 689 6.55 9.30 -31.91
C THR A 689 5.60 8.14 -32.20
N ILE A 690 5.20 7.38 -31.19
CA ILE A 690 4.26 6.25 -31.29
C ILE A 690 2.88 6.73 -31.76
N LEU A 691 2.33 7.79 -31.15
CA LEU A 691 1.07 8.42 -31.56
C LEU A 691 1.13 8.96 -33.00
N THR A 692 2.21 9.63 -33.37
CA THR A 692 2.42 10.17 -34.73
C THR A 692 2.52 9.06 -35.78
N ALA A 693 3.24 7.98 -35.48
CA ALA A 693 3.39 6.84 -36.37
C ALA A 693 2.07 6.07 -36.57
N ALA A 694 1.27 5.89 -35.50
CA ALA A 694 -0.06 5.30 -35.60
C ALA A 694 -1.00 6.17 -36.44
N ARG A 695 -1.08 7.48 -36.16
CA ARG A 695 -1.86 8.45 -36.95
C ARG A 695 -1.47 8.42 -38.44
N THR A 696 -0.17 8.37 -38.76
CA THR A 696 0.32 8.31 -40.15
C THR A 696 -0.19 7.06 -40.88
N ARG A 697 -0.27 5.90 -40.21
CA ARG A 697 -0.82 4.66 -40.80
C ARG A 697 -2.34 4.72 -40.98
N LEU A 698 -3.05 5.28 -40.01
CA LEU A 698 -4.52 5.40 -40.05
C LEU A 698 -5.01 6.30 -41.20
N PHE A 699 -4.22 7.33 -41.55
CA PHE A 699 -4.48 8.20 -42.70
C PHE A 699 -3.78 7.76 -44.01
N ASP A 700 -3.17 6.58 -44.07
CA ASP A 700 -2.70 6.05 -45.36
C ASP A 700 -3.89 5.71 -46.28
N GLY A 701 -3.80 6.12 -47.55
CA GLY A 701 -4.90 6.05 -48.51
C GLY A 701 -5.99 7.13 -48.35
N THR A 702 -5.74 8.23 -47.64
CA THR A 702 -6.71 9.34 -47.47
C THR A 702 -7.21 9.90 -48.81
N SER A 703 -8.51 10.14 -48.90
CA SER A 703 -9.18 10.69 -50.08
C SER A 703 -8.91 12.19 -50.29
N LYS A 704 -9.30 12.73 -51.45
CA LYS A 704 -9.25 14.17 -51.75
C LYS A 704 -10.04 15.04 -50.77
N ASP A 705 -10.99 14.45 -50.05
CA ASP A 705 -11.86 15.11 -49.08
C ASP A 705 -11.30 15.08 -47.64
N GLY A 706 -10.09 14.56 -47.44
CA GLY A 706 -9.48 14.43 -46.10
C GLY A 706 -10.02 13.27 -45.26
N LEU A 707 -10.70 12.30 -45.89
CA LEU A 707 -11.29 11.14 -45.25
C LEU A 707 -10.49 9.88 -45.56
N ALA A 708 -10.08 9.11 -44.55
CA ALA A 708 -9.56 7.76 -44.72
C ALA A 708 -10.67 6.74 -44.46
N GLN A 709 -10.69 5.63 -45.20
CA GLN A 709 -11.61 4.51 -44.97
C GLN A 709 -10.81 3.25 -44.65
N LYS A 710 -11.08 2.65 -43.49
CA LYS A 710 -10.33 1.51 -42.94
C LYS A 710 -11.30 0.52 -42.27
N PRO A 711 -11.18 -0.80 -42.49
CA PRO A 711 -11.93 -1.78 -41.71
C PRO A 711 -11.49 -1.70 -40.25
N LEU A 712 -12.41 -1.91 -39.30
CA LEU A 712 -12.11 -1.91 -37.86
C LEU A 712 -10.93 -2.83 -37.54
N GLY A 713 -10.83 -4.00 -38.17
CA GLY A 713 -9.71 -4.94 -37.96
C GLY A 713 -8.34 -4.30 -38.18
N GLU A 714 -8.15 -3.62 -39.31
CA GLU A 714 -6.89 -2.91 -39.63
C GLU A 714 -6.63 -1.77 -38.63
N VAL A 715 -7.67 -1.03 -38.23
CA VAL A 715 -7.54 0.02 -37.20
C VAL A 715 -7.07 -0.59 -35.89
N LEU A 716 -7.69 -1.68 -35.41
CA LEU A 716 -7.30 -2.32 -34.16
C LEU A 716 -5.90 -2.94 -34.21
N GLU A 717 -5.45 -3.49 -35.33
CA GLU A 717 -4.05 -3.93 -35.53
C GLU A 717 -3.06 -2.77 -35.42
N VAL A 718 -3.36 -1.62 -36.05
CA VAL A 718 -2.56 -0.40 -35.90
C VAL A 718 -2.54 0.07 -34.43
N LEU A 719 -3.67 -0.01 -33.71
CA LEU A 719 -3.73 0.39 -32.31
C LEU A 719 -3.00 -0.59 -31.36
N ALA A 720 -2.96 -1.88 -31.69
CA ALA A 720 -2.19 -2.90 -30.97
C ALA A 720 -0.68 -2.84 -31.26
N GLY A 721 -0.26 -2.12 -32.31
CA GLY A 721 1.14 -1.97 -32.71
C GLY A 721 1.77 -3.22 -33.34
N LYS A 722 1.00 -4.28 -33.56
CA LYS A 722 1.44 -5.57 -34.12
C LYS A 722 0.50 -5.97 -35.27
N PRO A 723 1.01 -6.36 -36.44
CA PRO A 723 0.18 -6.85 -37.54
C PRO A 723 -0.31 -8.29 -37.29
N GLY A 724 -1.47 -8.62 -37.84
CA GLY A 724 -2.11 -9.93 -37.73
C GLY A 724 -3.20 -10.02 -36.64
N PRO A 725 -3.97 -11.11 -36.66
CA PRO A 725 -5.21 -11.23 -35.89
C PRO A 725 -5.00 -11.13 -34.38
N LEU A 726 -5.79 -10.27 -33.75
CA LEU A 726 -5.82 -10.07 -32.30
C LEU A 726 -6.66 -11.16 -31.62
N ALA A 727 -6.28 -11.49 -30.38
CA ALA A 727 -7.11 -12.29 -29.49
C ALA A 727 -8.42 -11.56 -29.14
N GLU A 728 -9.49 -12.32 -28.88
CA GLU A 728 -10.86 -11.80 -28.78
C GLU A 728 -11.06 -10.84 -27.59
N ASP A 729 -10.46 -11.18 -26.45
CA ASP A 729 -10.32 -10.35 -25.25
C ASP A 729 -9.65 -9.01 -25.58
N ARG A 730 -8.49 -9.06 -26.27
CA ARG A 730 -7.68 -7.89 -26.57
C ARG A 730 -8.37 -6.98 -27.59
N ARG A 731 -9.04 -7.58 -28.56
CA ARG A 731 -9.89 -6.92 -29.55
C ARG A 731 -11.09 -6.23 -28.87
N ALA A 732 -11.79 -6.90 -27.96
CA ALA A 732 -12.91 -6.33 -27.23
C ALA A 732 -12.47 -5.14 -26.35
N PHE A 733 -11.34 -5.28 -25.66
CA PHE A 733 -10.72 -4.23 -24.85
C PHE A 733 -10.35 -2.99 -25.69
N LEU A 734 -9.62 -3.17 -26.79
CA LEU A 734 -9.27 -2.07 -27.70
C LEU A 734 -10.52 -1.46 -28.37
N SER A 735 -11.56 -2.25 -28.66
CA SER A 735 -12.84 -1.75 -29.18
C SER A 735 -13.60 -0.89 -28.16
N LYS A 736 -13.55 -1.24 -26.86
CA LYS A 736 -14.11 -0.44 -25.75
C LYS A 736 -13.36 0.89 -25.58
N ARG A 737 -12.04 0.90 -25.82
CA ARG A 737 -11.15 2.08 -25.69
C ARG A 737 -10.93 2.89 -26.98
N LEU A 738 -11.38 2.40 -28.14
CA LEU A 738 -11.21 3.03 -29.46
C LEU A 738 -11.46 4.55 -29.49
N PRO A 739 -12.54 5.10 -28.87
CA PRO A 739 -12.80 6.54 -28.93
C PRO A 739 -11.77 7.38 -28.17
N GLU A 740 -11.25 6.88 -27.04
CA GLU A 740 -10.23 7.55 -26.24
C GLU A 740 -8.89 7.61 -27.00
N ILE A 741 -8.53 6.49 -27.65
CA ILE A 741 -7.28 6.36 -28.40
C ILE A 741 -7.28 7.28 -29.64
N LEU A 742 -8.41 7.38 -30.34
CA LEU A 742 -8.53 8.25 -31.52
C LEU A 742 -8.63 9.74 -31.13
N ASP A 743 -9.40 10.10 -30.09
CA ASP A 743 -9.48 11.48 -29.59
C ASP A 743 -8.11 12.03 -29.16
N ALA A 744 -7.29 11.21 -28.48
CA ALA A 744 -5.93 11.54 -28.06
C ALA A 744 -4.97 11.78 -29.24
N MET A 745 -5.19 11.10 -30.37
CA MET A 745 -4.48 11.36 -31.64
C MET A 745 -5.13 12.47 -32.49
N HIS A 746 -6.18 13.14 -31.99
CA HIS A 746 -6.99 14.13 -32.72
C HIS A 746 -7.63 13.59 -34.02
N ILE A 747 -8.18 12.39 -33.92
CA ILE A 747 -8.84 11.66 -35.01
C ILE A 747 -10.32 11.47 -34.66
N GLY A 748 -11.21 11.96 -35.52
CA GLY A 748 -12.63 11.61 -35.49
C GLY A 748 -12.89 10.34 -36.29
N PHE A 749 -13.95 9.61 -35.92
CA PHE A 749 -14.42 8.47 -36.69
C PHE A 749 -15.94 8.43 -36.81
N GLU A 750 -16.44 7.77 -37.85
CA GLU A 750 -17.82 7.31 -37.96
C GLU A 750 -17.82 5.85 -38.48
N PRO A 751 -18.76 4.99 -38.04
CA PRO A 751 -19.90 5.30 -37.18
C PRO A 751 -19.54 5.32 -35.67
N ASP A 752 -19.67 6.48 -35.01
CA ASP A 752 -19.36 6.67 -33.58
C ASP A 752 -20.64 6.75 -32.73
N LYS A 753 -20.78 5.80 -31.79
CA LYS A 753 -21.91 5.71 -30.85
C LYS A 753 -22.08 6.95 -29.97
N ARG A 754 -21.03 7.77 -29.80
CA ARG A 754 -21.08 9.04 -29.06
C ARG A 754 -21.82 10.16 -29.80
N PHE A 755 -22.07 10.02 -31.10
CA PHE A 755 -22.72 11.05 -31.93
C PHE A 755 -24.04 10.59 -32.56
N GLY A 756 -24.53 9.40 -32.18
CA GLY A 756 -25.85 8.90 -32.53
C GLY A 756 -25.89 7.37 -32.59
N PRO A 757 -27.03 6.78 -33.01
CA PRO A 757 -27.11 5.35 -33.25
C PRO A 757 -26.08 4.89 -34.28
N ALA A 758 -25.41 3.79 -33.98
CA ALA A 758 -24.41 3.14 -34.82
C ALA A 758 -24.55 1.61 -34.70
N PRO A 759 -24.14 0.83 -35.72
CA PRO A 759 -24.20 -0.62 -35.67
C PRO A 759 -23.32 -1.23 -34.56
N THR A 760 -23.50 -2.52 -34.31
CA THR A 760 -22.45 -3.33 -33.65
C THR A 760 -21.29 -3.44 -34.62
N LEU A 761 -20.10 -3.00 -34.20
CA LEU A 761 -18.92 -2.97 -35.06
C LEU A 761 -18.31 -4.39 -35.13
N SER A 762 -18.14 -4.90 -36.35
CA SER A 762 -17.33 -6.09 -36.71
C SER A 762 -16.00 -5.67 -37.32
N ASP A 763 -15.06 -6.59 -37.55
CA ASP A 763 -13.77 -6.24 -38.19
C ASP A 763 -13.95 -5.64 -39.58
N ASP A 764 -14.91 -6.18 -40.34
CA ASP A 764 -15.27 -5.74 -41.70
C ASP A 764 -16.07 -4.42 -41.71
N THR A 765 -16.44 -3.87 -40.54
CA THR A 765 -17.13 -2.58 -40.46
C THR A 765 -16.16 -1.48 -40.87
N MET A 766 -16.44 -0.83 -42.00
CA MET A 766 -15.59 0.21 -42.56
C MET A 766 -15.76 1.51 -41.76
N LEU A 767 -14.74 1.85 -40.97
CA LEU A 767 -14.67 3.14 -40.29
C LEU A 767 -14.23 4.22 -41.28
N CYS A 768 -14.87 5.39 -41.22
CA CYS A 768 -14.43 6.60 -41.89
C CYS A 768 -13.74 7.52 -40.87
N LEU A 769 -12.43 7.73 -41.04
CA LEU A 769 -11.56 8.51 -40.15
C LEU A 769 -11.33 9.91 -40.73
N PHE A 770 -11.29 10.93 -39.86
CA PHE A 770 -11.13 12.33 -40.25
C PHE A 770 -10.33 13.14 -39.22
N GLU A 771 -9.67 14.22 -39.65
CA GLU A 771 -8.91 15.10 -38.75
C GLU A 771 -9.84 16.01 -37.93
N MET A 772 -9.53 16.16 -36.63
CA MET A 772 -10.25 17.04 -35.71
C MET A 772 -9.30 18.09 -35.11
N ALA A 773 -9.72 19.37 -35.11
CA ALA A 773 -8.91 20.46 -34.53
C ALA A 773 -8.85 20.45 -32.99
N LYS A 774 -9.83 19.80 -32.34
CA LYS A 774 -9.94 19.57 -30.88
C LYS A 774 -10.78 18.30 -30.66
N PRO A 775 -10.64 17.58 -29.53
CA PRO A 775 -11.59 16.54 -29.13
C PRO A 775 -13.02 17.09 -29.09
N MET A 776 -13.94 16.48 -29.85
CA MET A 776 -15.35 16.88 -29.89
C MET A 776 -16.08 16.31 -28.67
N LYS A 777 -16.81 17.16 -27.95
CA LYS A 777 -17.78 16.68 -26.96
C LYS A 777 -19.00 16.10 -27.68
N ALA A 778 -19.62 15.08 -27.06
CA ALA A 778 -20.81 14.42 -27.57
C ALA A 778 -22.04 15.36 -27.52
N HIS A 779 -22.24 16.18 -28.55
CA HIS A 779 -23.36 17.11 -28.65
C HIS A 779 -24.63 16.44 -29.18
N GLN A 780 -25.05 15.33 -28.56
CA GLN A 780 -26.25 14.58 -28.95
C GLN A 780 -27.53 15.40 -28.77
N ASP A 781 -27.55 16.35 -27.83
CA ASP A 781 -28.74 17.11 -27.43
C ASP A 781 -29.05 18.33 -28.34
N ARG A 782 -28.28 18.55 -29.42
CA ARG A 782 -28.63 19.55 -30.45
C ARG A 782 -29.57 18.93 -31.47
N ASP A 783 -30.83 19.36 -31.46
CA ASP A 783 -31.85 18.87 -32.38
C ASP A 783 -31.48 19.12 -33.85
N GLU A 784 -30.82 20.24 -34.17
CA GLU A 784 -30.34 20.55 -35.52
C GLU A 784 -29.36 19.49 -36.03
N TYR A 785 -28.46 19.00 -35.16
CA TYR A 785 -27.50 17.95 -35.48
C TYR A 785 -28.19 16.58 -35.59
N ARG A 786 -29.12 16.25 -34.68
CA ARG A 786 -29.92 15.01 -34.75
C ARG A 786 -30.71 14.91 -36.05
N SER A 787 -31.33 16.01 -36.48
CA SER A 787 -32.11 16.09 -37.71
C SER A 787 -31.22 16.11 -38.96
N ALA A 788 -30.06 16.77 -38.92
CA ALA A 788 -29.06 16.67 -39.99
C ALA A 788 -28.51 15.24 -40.16
N ARG A 789 -28.20 14.54 -39.06
CA ARG A 789 -27.74 13.14 -39.09
C ARG A 789 -28.82 12.20 -39.63
N THR A 790 -30.08 12.42 -39.26
CA THR A 790 -31.23 11.65 -39.79
C THR A 790 -31.49 11.96 -41.27
N MET A 791 -31.26 13.20 -41.72
CA MET A 791 -31.32 13.58 -43.14
C MET A 791 -30.28 12.83 -43.97
N VAL A 792 -29.03 12.84 -43.53
CA VAL A 792 -27.93 12.09 -44.16
C VAL A 792 -28.26 10.60 -44.22
N GLU A 793 -28.73 10.02 -43.12
CA GLU A 793 -29.09 8.59 -43.08
C GLU A 793 -30.17 8.23 -44.11
N ILE A 794 -31.28 8.97 -44.17
CA ILE A 794 -32.36 8.68 -45.11
C ILE A 794 -31.95 8.95 -46.56
N ALA A 795 -31.18 10.00 -46.82
CA ALA A 795 -30.77 10.35 -48.19
C ALA A 795 -29.68 9.40 -48.74
N VAL A 796 -28.73 8.95 -47.91
CA VAL A 796 -27.74 7.94 -48.34
C VAL A 796 -28.40 6.56 -48.53
N LEU A 797 -29.40 6.19 -47.71
CA LEU A 797 -30.20 5.00 -47.95
C LEU A 797 -31.08 5.10 -49.21
N ALA A 798 -31.48 6.32 -49.61
CA ALA A 798 -32.25 6.55 -50.82
C ALA A 798 -31.40 6.40 -52.09
N ALA A 799 -30.21 6.99 -52.11
CA ALA A 799 -29.20 6.79 -53.15
C ALA A 799 -28.81 5.30 -53.27
N LYS A 800 -28.47 4.66 -52.14
CA LYS A 800 -28.09 3.24 -52.08
C LYS A 800 -29.21 2.22 -52.33
N ALA A 801 -30.32 2.63 -52.94
CA ALA A 801 -31.39 1.71 -53.30
C ALA A 801 -31.01 0.76 -54.45
N ASP A 802 -29.99 1.07 -55.25
CA ASP A 802 -29.42 0.20 -56.31
C ASP A 802 -28.11 -0.52 -55.90
N ASP A 803 -27.80 -0.52 -54.60
CA ASP A 803 -26.54 -0.92 -53.96
C ASP A 803 -25.31 -0.02 -54.19
N GLN A 804 -25.36 0.97 -55.10
CA GLN A 804 -24.26 1.93 -55.35
C GLN A 804 -24.54 3.29 -54.71
N VAL A 805 -23.53 4.17 -54.65
CA VAL A 805 -23.70 5.59 -54.34
C VAL A 805 -22.68 6.36 -55.18
N VAL A 806 -23.15 7.32 -55.97
CA VAL A 806 -22.35 8.08 -56.93
C VAL A 806 -21.95 9.43 -56.32
N ASP A 807 -20.74 9.91 -56.64
CA ASP A 807 -20.19 11.19 -56.18
C ASP A 807 -21.17 12.37 -56.34
N ALA A 808 -21.99 12.36 -57.39
CA ALA A 808 -22.99 13.40 -57.66
C ALA A 808 -24.12 13.44 -56.61
N GLU A 809 -24.61 12.29 -56.17
CA GLU A 809 -25.67 12.17 -55.16
C GLU A 809 -25.13 12.58 -53.79
N MET A 810 -23.96 12.05 -53.43
CA MET A 810 -23.25 12.40 -52.20
C MET A 810 -22.98 13.90 -52.14
N SER A 811 -22.56 14.52 -53.24
CA SER A 811 -22.36 15.97 -53.33
C SER A 811 -23.63 16.77 -53.00
N VAL A 812 -24.81 16.33 -53.49
CA VAL A 812 -26.09 16.99 -53.22
C VAL A 812 -26.54 16.83 -51.76
N ILE A 813 -26.33 15.65 -51.16
CA ILE A 813 -26.60 15.41 -49.74
C ILE A 813 -25.76 16.35 -48.86
N LEU A 814 -24.48 16.52 -49.20
CA LEU A 814 -23.55 17.37 -48.45
C LEU A 814 -23.81 18.88 -48.69
N GLU A 815 -24.25 19.28 -49.89
CA GLU A 815 -24.69 20.64 -50.18
C GLU A 815 -25.91 21.03 -49.31
N ASP A 816 -26.87 20.13 -49.15
CA ASP A 816 -28.07 20.37 -48.33
C ASP A 816 -27.78 20.39 -46.84
N VAL A 817 -26.88 19.52 -46.36
CA VAL A 817 -26.36 19.60 -44.98
C VAL A 817 -25.66 20.93 -44.72
N ALA A 818 -24.94 21.48 -45.69
CA ALA A 818 -24.27 22.77 -45.56
C ALA A 818 -25.24 23.98 -45.46
N GLN A 819 -26.52 23.82 -45.82
CA GLN A 819 -27.55 24.85 -45.63
C GLN A 819 -28.24 24.80 -44.25
N ILE A 820 -27.89 23.83 -43.39
CA ILE A 820 -28.51 23.68 -42.07
C ILE A 820 -27.87 24.68 -41.08
N ALA A 821 -28.61 25.74 -40.76
CA ALA A 821 -28.22 26.68 -39.71
C ALA A 821 -28.07 25.97 -38.35
N GLY A 822 -27.08 26.38 -37.55
CA GLY A 822 -26.78 25.82 -36.23
C GLY A 822 -25.65 24.77 -36.20
N LEU A 823 -25.22 24.29 -37.38
CA LEU A 823 -24.06 23.41 -37.52
C LEU A 823 -22.75 24.19 -37.65
N ASP A 824 -21.67 23.70 -37.05
CA ASP A 824 -20.32 24.24 -37.21
C ASP A 824 -19.46 23.41 -38.19
N SER A 825 -18.24 23.87 -38.49
CA SER A 825 -17.33 23.18 -39.41
C SER A 825 -16.95 21.76 -38.97
N SER A 826 -16.95 21.48 -37.67
CA SER A 826 -16.69 20.15 -37.10
C SER A 826 -17.91 19.24 -37.27
N ASP A 827 -19.12 19.79 -37.12
CA ASP A 827 -20.37 19.08 -37.46
C ASP A 827 -20.41 18.70 -38.94
N HIS A 828 -20.07 19.62 -39.85
CA HIS A 828 -20.06 19.37 -41.29
C HIS A 828 -19.01 18.31 -41.68
N HIS A 829 -17.78 18.35 -41.15
CA HIS A 829 -16.79 17.30 -41.36
C HIS A 829 -17.28 15.93 -40.85
N ARG A 830 -17.89 15.89 -39.66
CA ARG A 830 -18.42 14.65 -39.08
C ARG A 830 -19.60 14.09 -39.84
N LEU A 831 -20.52 14.93 -40.32
CA LEU A 831 -21.64 14.51 -41.16
C LEU A 831 -21.17 14.02 -42.55
N ARG A 832 -20.07 14.56 -43.09
CA ARG A 832 -19.41 14.02 -44.29
C ARG A 832 -18.85 12.62 -44.05
N ALA A 833 -18.11 12.43 -42.95
CA ALA A 833 -17.61 11.11 -42.55
C ALA A 833 -18.75 10.12 -42.28
N HIS A 834 -19.87 10.58 -41.69
CA HIS A 834 -21.06 9.77 -41.45
C HIS A 834 -21.74 9.33 -42.75
N ALA A 835 -21.90 10.23 -43.71
CA ALA A 835 -22.46 9.90 -45.03
C ALA A 835 -21.60 8.86 -45.77
N GLN A 836 -20.28 9.03 -45.74
CA GLN A 836 -19.34 8.08 -46.34
C GLN A 836 -19.36 6.72 -45.62
N ALA A 837 -19.42 6.71 -44.29
CA ALA A 837 -19.53 5.49 -43.49
C ALA A 837 -20.87 4.75 -43.73
N LEU A 838 -21.97 5.46 -43.97
CA LEU A 838 -23.27 4.87 -44.32
C LEU A 838 -23.29 4.25 -45.72
N ALA A 839 -22.61 4.83 -46.70
CA ALA A 839 -22.51 4.27 -48.04
C ALA A 839 -21.80 2.90 -48.06
N SER A 840 -20.84 2.72 -47.15
CA SER A 840 -20.11 1.46 -46.91
C SER A 840 -20.81 0.52 -45.92
N ASN A 841 -21.53 1.05 -44.92
CA ASN A 841 -22.21 0.30 -43.86
C ASN A 841 -23.69 0.76 -43.71
N PRO A 842 -24.60 0.39 -44.64
CA PRO A 842 -25.97 0.88 -44.63
C PRO A 842 -26.75 0.42 -43.40
N SER A 843 -27.56 1.32 -42.83
CA SER A 843 -28.36 1.02 -41.64
C SER A 843 -29.67 0.29 -41.97
N LYS A 844 -30.27 -0.36 -40.97
CA LYS A 844 -31.54 -1.07 -41.15
C LYS A 844 -32.68 -0.06 -41.35
N MET A 845 -33.29 -0.02 -42.53
CA MET A 845 -34.33 0.96 -42.94
C MET A 845 -35.42 1.21 -41.88
N ARG A 846 -35.90 0.16 -41.19
CA ARG A 846 -36.89 0.29 -40.10
C ARG A 846 -36.42 1.22 -38.97
N ALA A 847 -35.14 1.20 -38.60
CA ALA A 847 -34.58 2.05 -37.55
C ALA A 847 -34.42 3.51 -38.00
N ALA A 848 -34.00 3.74 -39.25
CA ALA A 848 -33.95 5.07 -39.85
C ALA A 848 -35.35 5.69 -39.98
N THR A 849 -36.34 4.88 -40.39
CA THR A 849 -37.76 5.27 -40.45
C THR A 849 -38.29 5.71 -39.08
N THR A 850 -37.98 4.96 -38.01
CA THR A 850 -38.39 5.34 -36.65
C THR A 850 -37.77 6.67 -36.20
N ARG A 851 -36.53 6.99 -36.61
CA ARG A 851 -35.93 8.31 -36.37
C ARG A 851 -36.64 9.41 -37.16
N LEU A 852 -36.87 9.20 -38.46
CA LEU A 852 -37.58 10.17 -39.30
C LEU A 852 -38.99 10.47 -38.78
N LEU A 853 -39.73 9.45 -38.32
CA LEU A 853 -41.06 9.60 -37.72
C LEU A 853 -41.07 10.45 -36.44
N ALA A 854 -39.95 10.49 -35.70
CA ALA A 854 -39.80 11.27 -34.47
C ALA A 854 -39.42 12.75 -34.71
N LEU A 855 -39.12 13.15 -35.95
CA LEU A 855 -38.80 14.55 -36.27
C LEU A 855 -40.06 15.44 -36.40
N PRO A 856 -39.96 16.77 -36.24
CA PRO A 856 -41.01 17.71 -36.61
C PRO A 856 -41.38 17.62 -38.10
N GLU A 857 -42.65 17.92 -38.46
CA GLU A 857 -43.13 17.81 -39.85
C GLU A 857 -42.37 18.68 -40.85
N ALA A 858 -41.96 19.89 -40.45
CA ALA A 858 -41.13 20.77 -41.28
C ALA A 858 -39.75 20.16 -41.59
N GLU A 859 -39.21 19.32 -40.69
CA GLU A 859 -37.95 18.64 -40.90
C GLU A 859 -38.10 17.34 -41.68
N LYS A 860 -39.17 16.56 -41.44
CA LYS A 860 -39.53 15.42 -42.29
C LYS A 860 -39.59 15.81 -43.76
N ASP A 861 -40.26 16.93 -44.07
CA ASP A 861 -40.39 17.39 -45.46
C ASP A 861 -39.05 17.85 -46.07
N ARG A 862 -38.15 18.42 -45.24
CA ARG A 862 -36.77 18.72 -45.63
C ARG A 862 -35.97 17.45 -45.93
N VAL A 863 -36.06 16.41 -45.09
CA VAL A 863 -35.43 15.10 -45.34
C VAL A 863 -35.94 14.46 -46.63
N LEU A 864 -37.25 14.46 -46.86
CA LEU A 864 -37.85 13.96 -48.10
C LEU A 864 -37.38 14.73 -49.34
N THR A 865 -37.17 16.04 -49.21
CA THR A 865 -36.66 16.89 -50.31
C THR A 865 -35.21 16.53 -50.65
N THR A 866 -34.34 16.37 -49.65
CA THR A 866 -32.94 15.99 -49.86
C THR A 866 -32.80 14.58 -50.42
N ALA A 867 -33.61 13.60 -49.95
CA ALA A 867 -33.63 12.25 -50.52
C ALA A 867 -34.06 12.22 -51.99
N VAL A 868 -35.10 12.97 -52.36
CA VAL A 868 -35.52 13.10 -53.78
C VAL A 868 -34.46 13.83 -54.62
N ARG A 869 -33.76 14.83 -54.06
CA ARG A 869 -32.68 15.54 -54.76
C ARG A 869 -31.41 14.72 -54.95
N ALA A 870 -31.10 13.78 -54.04
CA ALA A 870 -30.00 12.84 -54.21
C ALA A 870 -30.25 11.94 -55.43
N ILE A 871 -31.41 11.26 -55.47
CA ILE A 871 -31.90 10.42 -56.58
C ILE A 871 -31.94 11.18 -57.94
N LEU A 872 -32.17 12.50 -57.91
CA LEU A 872 -32.20 13.35 -59.12
C LEU A 872 -30.83 13.95 -59.48
N ALA A 873 -29.75 13.65 -58.75
CA ALA A 873 -28.47 14.32 -58.93
C ALA A 873 -27.83 14.00 -60.29
N ASP A 874 -27.73 12.70 -60.63
CA ASP A 874 -27.08 12.18 -61.85
C ASP A 874 -27.99 12.19 -63.10
N GLN A 875 -29.29 12.44 -62.91
CA GLN A 875 -30.37 12.46 -63.91
C GLN A 875 -30.90 11.08 -64.36
N ARG A 876 -30.76 10.01 -63.56
CA ARG A 876 -31.16 8.63 -63.92
C ARG A 876 -31.96 7.89 -62.83
N VAL A 877 -33.19 8.34 -62.57
CA VAL A 877 -34.10 7.65 -61.62
C VAL A 877 -34.33 6.18 -62.02
N LEU A 878 -33.90 5.26 -61.17
CA LEU A 878 -34.00 3.81 -61.26
C LEU A 878 -35.26 3.26 -60.57
N PRO A 879 -35.77 2.09 -61.00
CA PRO A 879 -36.96 1.49 -60.37
C PRO A 879 -36.78 1.11 -58.90
N SER A 880 -35.55 0.88 -58.44
CA SER A 880 -35.20 0.63 -57.03
C SER A 880 -35.46 1.85 -56.14
N GLU A 881 -34.95 3.01 -56.54
CA GLU A 881 -35.09 4.28 -55.83
C GLU A 881 -36.55 4.72 -55.73
N VAL A 882 -37.33 4.55 -56.80
CA VAL A 882 -38.79 4.85 -56.77
C VAL A 882 -39.51 3.96 -55.76
N ARG A 883 -39.18 2.65 -55.68
CA ARG A 883 -39.75 1.74 -54.67
C ARG A 883 -39.33 2.13 -53.25
N PHE A 884 -38.09 2.61 -53.06
CA PHE A 884 -37.62 3.13 -51.78
C PHE A 884 -38.44 4.34 -51.35
N LEU A 885 -38.64 5.32 -52.26
CA LEU A 885 -39.47 6.49 -51.99
C LEU A 885 -40.94 6.13 -51.75
N GLU A 886 -41.55 5.25 -52.54
CA GLU A 886 -42.92 4.75 -52.29
C GLU A 886 -43.05 4.09 -50.91
N GLY A 887 -42.06 3.29 -50.49
CA GLY A 887 -42.01 2.68 -49.16
C GLY A 887 -41.85 3.72 -48.03
N LEU A 888 -41.00 4.73 -48.24
CA LEU A 888 -40.75 5.80 -47.29
C LEU A 888 -41.98 6.69 -47.10
N TYR A 889 -42.62 7.13 -48.19
CA TYR A 889 -43.85 7.95 -48.13
C TYR A 889 -45.00 7.18 -47.48
N LYS A 890 -45.17 5.90 -47.82
CA LYS A 890 -46.15 5.03 -47.17
C LYS A 890 -45.92 4.90 -45.66
N SER A 891 -44.67 4.85 -45.20
CA SER A 891 -44.35 4.79 -43.77
C SER A 891 -44.67 6.09 -43.01
N LEU A 892 -44.71 7.23 -43.72
CA LEU A 892 -45.13 8.54 -43.21
C LEU A 892 -46.65 8.80 -43.38
N GLY A 893 -47.42 7.83 -43.90
CA GLY A 893 -48.85 8.00 -44.18
C GLY A 893 -49.17 8.89 -45.38
N LYS A 894 -48.16 9.20 -46.22
CA LYS A 894 -48.32 10.00 -47.45
C LYS A 894 -48.78 9.13 -48.63
N SER A 895 -49.38 9.78 -49.62
CA SER A 895 -49.85 9.15 -50.86
C SER A 895 -48.69 8.76 -51.79
N GLN A 896 -48.91 7.80 -52.70
CA GLN A 896 -47.96 7.53 -53.78
C GLN A 896 -47.91 8.68 -54.81
N ASP A 897 -49.02 9.39 -55.01
CA ASP A 897 -49.10 10.50 -55.97
C ASP A 897 -48.17 11.66 -55.57
N GLU A 898 -47.98 11.91 -54.28
CA GLU A 898 -46.96 12.86 -53.77
C GLU A 898 -45.52 12.49 -54.19
N VAL A 899 -45.19 11.19 -54.30
CA VAL A 899 -43.84 10.74 -54.72
C VAL A 899 -43.57 11.17 -56.15
N TYR A 900 -44.51 10.85 -57.06
CA TYR A 900 -44.40 11.20 -58.47
C TYR A 900 -44.46 12.72 -58.68
N ALA A 901 -45.36 13.42 -57.99
CA ALA A 901 -45.44 14.88 -58.06
C ALA A 901 -44.12 15.56 -57.63
N ARG A 902 -43.44 15.05 -56.58
CA ARG A 902 -42.18 15.61 -56.10
C ARG A 902 -40.99 15.27 -56.99
N LEU A 903 -40.97 14.07 -57.57
CA LEU A 903 -39.99 13.69 -58.61
C LEU A 903 -40.11 14.60 -59.84
N HIS A 904 -41.32 14.83 -60.35
CA HIS A 904 -41.55 15.75 -61.47
C HIS A 904 -41.16 17.20 -61.13
N ALA A 905 -41.56 17.72 -59.97
CA ALA A 905 -41.18 19.08 -59.54
C ALA A 905 -39.65 19.26 -59.37
N GLY A 906 -38.93 18.19 -59.00
CA GLY A 906 -37.47 18.19 -58.95
C GLY A 906 -36.80 18.21 -60.34
N VAL A 907 -37.44 17.62 -61.36
CA VAL A 907 -36.97 17.64 -62.76
C VAL A 907 -37.24 18.99 -63.43
N ASP A 908 -38.40 19.59 -63.19
CA ASP A 908 -38.81 20.88 -63.80
C ASP A 908 -38.21 22.13 -63.10
N SER A 909 -37.47 21.95 -62.01
CA SER A 909 -36.81 23.04 -61.29
C SER A 909 -35.64 23.65 -62.09
N PRO A 910 -35.61 24.95 -62.38
CA PRO A 910 -34.61 25.54 -63.27
C PRO A 910 -33.22 25.62 -62.62
N ARG A 911 -32.36 24.62 -62.91
CA ARG A 911 -30.93 24.63 -62.55
C ARG A 911 -30.24 25.90 -63.09
N SER A 912 -29.48 26.58 -62.23
CA SER A 912 -28.69 27.76 -62.59
C SER A 912 -27.66 27.43 -63.67
N GLN A 913 -27.57 28.28 -64.71
CA GLN A 913 -26.80 27.97 -65.90
C GLN A 913 -25.28 28.14 -65.69
N ARG A 914 -24.53 27.05 -65.86
CA ARG A 914 -23.17 27.08 -66.41
C ARG A 914 -23.12 26.20 -67.66
N ALA A 915 -22.58 26.74 -68.74
CA ALA A 915 -22.87 26.25 -70.07
C ALA A 915 -21.96 25.10 -70.53
N SER A 916 -22.56 24.06 -71.10
CA SER A 916 -22.06 23.45 -72.33
C SER A 916 -23.25 23.07 -73.21
N THR A 917 -23.04 23.04 -74.53
CA THR A 917 -24.11 22.81 -75.51
C THR A 917 -24.04 21.40 -76.08
N ASN A 918 -25.08 20.59 -75.87
CA ASN A 918 -25.65 19.71 -76.89
C ASN A 918 -26.98 19.09 -76.45
N LYS A 919 -27.96 19.04 -77.37
CA LYS A 919 -29.10 18.10 -77.31
C LYS A 919 -28.65 16.77 -77.92
N PRO A 920 -29.23 15.64 -77.49
CA PRO A 920 -30.44 15.18 -78.17
C PRO A 920 -31.63 14.97 -77.23
N THR A 921 -32.83 14.98 -77.81
CA THR A 921 -34.11 14.74 -77.13
C THR A 921 -34.48 13.26 -77.12
N HIS A 922 -34.95 12.74 -75.99
CA HIS A 922 -35.94 11.66 -75.95
C HIS A 922 -36.96 11.96 -74.86
N ALA A 923 -38.25 11.84 -75.17
CA ALA A 923 -39.32 11.84 -74.18
C ALA A 923 -39.41 10.45 -73.54
N VAL A 924 -39.81 10.39 -72.27
CA VAL A 924 -40.03 9.12 -71.56
C VAL A 924 -41.43 8.59 -71.92
N ASP A 925 -41.48 7.31 -72.27
CA ASP A 925 -42.66 6.66 -72.85
C ASP A 925 -43.52 5.95 -71.78
N GLY A 926 -44.83 6.20 -71.79
CA GLY A 926 -45.75 5.81 -70.71
C GLY A 926 -45.86 4.30 -70.51
N GLU A 927 -45.90 3.52 -71.61
CA GLU A 927 -45.98 2.05 -71.55
C GLU A 927 -44.83 1.42 -70.78
N ARG A 928 -43.67 2.08 -70.71
CA ARG A 928 -42.47 1.54 -70.06
C ARG A 928 -42.58 1.55 -68.54
N LEU A 929 -43.37 2.47 -67.98
CA LEU A 929 -43.63 2.55 -66.54
C LEU A 929 -44.60 1.45 -66.08
N GLU A 930 -45.64 1.18 -66.87
CA GLU A 930 -46.65 0.16 -66.55
C GLU A 930 -46.07 -1.27 -66.63
N ARG A 931 -45.18 -1.52 -67.59
CA ARG A 931 -44.46 -2.81 -67.71
C ARG A 931 -43.59 -3.08 -66.47
N LEU A 932 -42.90 -2.06 -65.95
CA LEU A 932 -42.12 -2.14 -64.70
C LEU A 932 -42.99 -2.37 -63.45
N ARG A 933 -44.19 -1.79 -63.37
CA ARG A 933 -45.16 -2.06 -62.28
C ARG A 933 -45.68 -3.50 -62.29
N GLN A 934 -45.87 -4.09 -63.47
CA GLN A 934 -46.28 -5.50 -63.59
C GLN A 934 -45.17 -6.45 -63.13
N GLU A 935 -43.92 -6.20 -63.53
CA GLU A 935 -42.77 -7.02 -63.11
C GLU A 935 -42.52 -6.98 -61.59
N THR A 936 -42.73 -5.85 -60.91
CA THR A 936 -42.64 -5.79 -59.43
C THR A 936 -43.68 -6.66 -58.72
N THR A 937 -44.88 -6.77 -59.27
CA THR A 937 -46.00 -7.45 -58.60
C THR A 937 -45.84 -8.97 -58.62
N ALA A 938 -45.14 -9.51 -59.64
CA ALA A 938 -44.91 -10.94 -59.79
C ALA A 938 -43.88 -11.54 -58.81
N VAL A 939 -42.93 -10.74 -58.29
CA VAL A 939 -41.89 -11.21 -57.36
C VAL A 939 -42.39 -11.25 -55.92
N ALA A 940 -43.29 -10.33 -55.54
CA ALA A 940 -43.79 -10.19 -54.18
C ALA A 940 -44.60 -11.41 -53.67
N SER A 941 -45.21 -12.19 -54.57
CA SER A 941 -46.04 -13.35 -54.21
C SER A 941 -45.28 -14.67 -54.04
N MET A 942 -43.96 -14.71 -54.29
CA MET A 942 -43.18 -15.96 -54.28
C MET A 942 -42.32 -16.17 -53.01
N LEU A 943 -42.21 -15.15 -52.14
CA LEU A 943 -41.37 -15.21 -50.91
C LEU A 943 -42.14 -15.48 -49.61
N SER A 944 -43.47 -15.58 -49.64
CA SER A 944 -44.31 -15.65 -48.42
C SER A 944 -44.34 -17.01 -47.69
N ASN A 945 -43.39 -17.91 -47.95
CA ASN A 945 -43.44 -19.32 -47.51
C ASN A 945 -42.15 -19.86 -46.85
N ILE A 946 -41.14 -19.01 -46.54
CA ILE A 946 -39.88 -19.45 -45.91
C ILE A 946 -39.54 -18.64 -44.64
N PHE A 947 -40.55 -18.25 -43.86
CA PHE A 947 -40.38 -17.93 -42.43
C PHE A 947 -41.54 -18.51 -41.64
N ARG A 948 -41.26 -19.58 -40.89
CA ARG A 948 -42.20 -20.27 -40.00
C ARG A 948 -41.44 -20.57 -38.72
N GLU A 949 -41.60 -19.69 -37.73
CA GLU A 949 -40.88 -19.76 -36.46
C GLU A 949 -41.49 -20.89 -35.58
N GLU A 950 -40.64 -21.66 -34.91
CA GLU A 950 -41.07 -22.71 -33.97
C GLU A 950 -41.14 -22.14 -32.55
N GLU A 951 -42.26 -22.38 -31.85
CA GLU A 951 -42.41 -21.99 -30.44
C GLU A 951 -41.60 -22.93 -29.54
N VAL A 952 -40.61 -22.38 -28.81
CA VAL A 952 -39.87 -23.13 -27.79
C VAL A 952 -40.40 -22.79 -26.39
N VAL A 953 -41.13 -23.76 -25.84
CA VAL A 953 -41.63 -23.94 -24.46
C VAL A 953 -41.02 -23.02 -23.38
N SER A 954 -41.87 -22.23 -22.75
CA SER A 954 -41.62 -21.58 -21.46
C SER A 954 -41.53 -22.61 -20.32
N THR A 955 -40.37 -22.80 -19.71
CA THR A 955 -40.21 -23.51 -18.43
C THR A 955 -40.40 -22.58 -17.22
N GLN A 956 -41.16 -23.05 -16.22
CA GLN A 956 -41.45 -22.30 -14.99
C GLN A 956 -40.29 -22.36 -13.97
N PRO A 957 -40.26 -21.44 -12.97
CA PRO A 957 -39.00 -21.03 -12.33
C PRO A 957 -38.42 -22.04 -11.34
N ALA A 958 -37.09 -22.04 -11.25
CA ALA A 958 -36.36 -22.70 -10.17
C ALA A 958 -36.57 -21.99 -8.82
N ALA A 959 -36.57 -22.79 -7.76
CA ALA A 959 -36.92 -22.45 -6.38
C ALA A 959 -36.44 -21.07 -5.86
N GLN A 960 -37.34 -20.38 -5.16
CA GLN A 960 -36.96 -19.34 -4.20
C GLN A 960 -36.22 -19.98 -3.02
N THR A 961 -34.92 -19.71 -2.90
CA THR A 961 -34.20 -19.88 -1.63
C THR A 961 -34.38 -18.60 -0.80
N GLN A 962 -34.46 -18.73 0.53
CA GLN A 962 -34.76 -17.60 1.41
C GLN A 962 -33.61 -16.56 1.44
N PRO A 963 -33.92 -15.26 1.58
CA PRO A 963 -32.90 -14.20 1.60
C PRO A 963 -32.31 -14.03 3.01
N ASP A 964 -31.03 -14.36 3.17
CA ASP A 964 -30.22 -13.86 4.30
C ASP A 964 -28.71 -14.00 4.00
N GLU A 965 -28.16 -13.08 3.21
CA GLU A 965 -26.78 -12.58 3.31
C GLU A 965 -26.58 -11.34 2.41
N ARG A 966 -25.55 -10.52 2.70
CA ARG A 966 -25.34 -9.22 2.03
C ARG A 966 -24.74 -9.43 0.63
N SER A 967 -25.54 -9.25 -0.42
CA SER A 967 -25.08 -9.23 -1.82
C SER A 967 -24.76 -7.80 -2.26
N LEU A 968 -23.64 -7.60 -2.96
CA LEU A 968 -23.28 -6.30 -3.52
C LEU A 968 -23.90 -6.12 -4.92
N PRO A 969 -24.41 -4.93 -5.29
CA PRO A 969 -24.99 -4.70 -6.61
C PRO A 969 -24.04 -5.03 -7.76
N GLY A 970 -24.39 -6.00 -8.59
CA GLY A 970 -23.58 -6.46 -9.74
C GLY A 970 -22.55 -7.55 -9.43
N LEU A 971 -22.44 -8.01 -8.17
CA LEU A 971 -21.60 -9.13 -7.76
C LEU A 971 -22.49 -10.27 -7.24
N ASP A 972 -22.14 -11.53 -7.51
CA ASP A 972 -22.87 -12.67 -6.95
C ASP A 972 -22.64 -12.81 -5.44
N ALA A 973 -23.48 -13.60 -4.77
CA ALA A 973 -23.45 -13.74 -3.32
C ALA A 973 -22.15 -14.37 -2.78
N ALA A 974 -21.51 -15.28 -3.52
CA ALA A 974 -20.29 -15.95 -3.08
C ALA A 974 -19.11 -14.96 -3.09
N HIS A 975 -18.93 -14.24 -4.19
CA HIS A 975 -17.90 -13.19 -4.28
C HIS A 975 -18.22 -12.00 -3.37
N SER A 976 -19.50 -11.63 -3.20
CA SER A 976 -19.92 -10.59 -2.24
C SER A 976 -19.56 -10.95 -0.80
N HIS A 977 -19.77 -12.20 -0.39
CA HIS A 977 -19.41 -12.67 0.95
C HIS A 977 -17.90 -12.58 1.18
N VAL A 978 -17.09 -13.08 0.23
CA VAL A 978 -15.61 -12.99 0.31
C VAL A 978 -15.15 -11.54 0.39
N LEU A 979 -15.69 -10.68 -0.48
CA LEU A 979 -15.34 -9.26 -0.53
C LEU A 979 -15.75 -8.50 0.74
N LEU A 980 -16.92 -8.78 1.31
CA LEU A 980 -17.36 -8.12 2.54
C LEU A 980 -16.60 -8.59 3.79
N GLN A 981 -16.15 -9.84 3.83
CA GLN A 981 -15.24 -10.31 4.88
C GLN A 981 -13.85 -9.63 4.79
N LEU A 982 -13.28 -9.51 3.58
CA LEU A 982 -12.06 -8.72 3.37
C LEU A 982 -12.25 -7.22 3.65
N ALA A 983 -13.47 -6.70 3.49
CA ALA A 983 -13.82 -5.32 3.83
C ALA A 983 -13.95 -5.11 5.35
N GLU A 984 -14.12 -6.16 6.16
CA GLU A 984 -14.11 -6.05 7.62
C GLU A 984 -12.67 -5.98 8.16
N GLN A 985 -11.76 -6.83 7.68
CA GLN A 985 -10.34 -6.85 8.04
C GLN A 985 -9.45 -7.52 6.96
N PRO A 986 -8.15 -7.16 6.84
CA PRO A 986 -7.19 -7.91 6.03
C PRO A 986 -6.96 -9.32 6.61
N VAL A 987 -6.63 -10.29 5.75
CA VAL A 987 -6.40 -11.70 6.16
C VAL A 987 -5.15 -12.30 5.51
N GLU A 988 -4.51 -13.24 6.18
CA GLU A 988 -3.36 -13.99 5.64
C GLU A 988 -3.80 -14.90 4.48
N ALA A 989 -2.89 -15.18 3.54
CA ALA A 989 -3.21 -15.93 2.31
C ALA A 989 -3.89 -17.30 2.56
N GLU A 990 -3.45 -18.08 3.55
CA GLU A 990 -4.10 -19.36 3.92
C GLU A 990 -5.54 -19.17 4.44
N THR A 991 -5.82 -18.04 5.11
CA THR A 991 -7.16 -17.67 5.58
C THR A 991 -8.05 -17.23 4.41
N PHE A 992 -7.49 -16.51 3.43
CA PHE A 992 -8.19 -16.18 2.19
C PHE A 992 -8.53 -17.44 1.37
N GLU A 993 -7.60 -18.40 1.24
CA GLU A 993 -7.91 -19.68 0.59
C GLU A 993 -9.06 -20.41 1.29
N ALA A 994 -9.09 -20.42 2.64
CA ALA A 994 -10.15 -21.05 3.41
C ALA A 994 -11.51 -20.36 3.19
N LEU A 995 -11.53 -19.02 3.18
CA LEU A 995 -12.71 -18.20 2.90
C LEU A 995 -13.28 -18.48 1.50
N CYS A 996 -12.44 -18.50 0.47
CA CYS A 996 -12.84 -18.86 -0.90
C CYS A 996 -13.35 -20.31 -0.98
N ARG A 997 -12.66 -21.28 -0.35
CA ARG A 997 -13.09 -22.69 -0.31
C ARG A 997 -14.45 -22.89 0.36
N THR A 998 -14.75 -22.16 1.44
CA THR A 998 -16.07 -22.18 2.09
C THR A 998 -17.16 -21.73 1.12
N GLN A 999 -16.89 -20.70 0.29
CA GLN A 999 -17.80 -20.23 -0.75
C GLN A 999 -17.67 -20.99 -2.09
N ARG A 1000 -16.91 -22.10 -2.12
CA ARG A 1000 -16.62 -22.96 -3.30
C ARG A 1000 -15.94 -22.27 -4.48
N LEU A 1001 -15.27 -21.14 -4.22
CA LEU A 1001 -14.51 -20.38 -5.21
C LEU A 1001 -13.04 -20.85 -5.27
N LEU A 1002 -12.40 -20.66 -6.43
CA LEU A 1002 -10.94 -20.75 -6.55
C LEU A 1002 -10.33 -19.41 -6.13
N PRO A 1003 -9.26 -19.36 -5.29
CA PRO A 1003 -8.74 -18.11 -4.75
C PRO A 1003 -8.36 -17.07 -5.81
N ASP A 1004 -7.59 -17.47 -6.83
CA ASP A 1004 -7.11 -16.55 -7.87
C ASP A 1004 -8.28 -15.95 -8.69
N GLY A 1005 -9.20 -16.81 -9.14
CA GLY A 1005 -10.40 -16.39 -9.88
C GLY A 1005 -11.40 -15.59 -9.03
N ALA A 1006 -11.38 -15.76 -7.70
CA ALA A 1006 -12.14 -14.93 -6.79
C ALA A 1006 -11.56 -13.52 -6.70
N ILE A 1007 -10.23 -13.38 -6.61
CA ILE A 1007 -9.54 -12.07 -6.66
C ILE A 1007 -9.84 -11.37 -8.00
N GLU A 1008 -9.71 -12.09 -9.11
CA GLU A 1008 -9.98 -11.60 -10.47
C GLU A 1008 -11.42 -11.06 -10.60
N THR A 1009 -12.42 -11.89 -10.29
CA THR A 1009 -13.85 -11.53 -10.38
C THR A 1009 -14.21 -10.35 -9.47
N ILE A 1010 -13.66 -10.32 -8.25
CA ILE A 1010 -13.85 -9.22 -7.29
C ILE A 1010 -13.19 -7.92 -7.79
N ASN A 1011 -12.00 -8.00 -8.37
CA ASN A 1011 -11.26 -6.83 -8.84
C ASN A 1011 -11.83 -6.22 -10.13
N ASP A 1012 -12.44 -7.03 -11.00
CA ASP A 1012 -13.19 -6.50 -12.15
C ASP A 1012 -14.53 -5.88 -11.73
N TRP A 1013 -15.28 -6.51 -10.81
CA TRP A 1013 -16.47 -5.86 -10.23
C TRP A 1013 -16.12 -4.53 -9.55
N ALA A 1014 -15.08 -4.51 -8.72
CA ALA A 1014 -14.66 -3.30 -8.02
C ALA A 1014 -14.22 -2.21 -9.01
N PHE A 1015 -13.58 -2.57 -10.12
CA PHE A 1015 -13.18 -1.61 -11.13
C PHE A 1015 -14.39 -1.01 -11.85
N ASP A 1016 -15.36 -1.81 -12.29
CA ASP A 1016 -16.55 -1.31 -12.97
C ASP A 1016 -17.56 -0.61 -12.01
N ALA A 1017 -17.54 -0.91 -10.71
CA ALA A 1017 -18.45 -0.31 -9.70
C ALA A 1017 -17.86 0.85 -8.88
N LEU A 1018 -16.55 0.88 -8.65
CA LEU A 1018 -15.85 1.78 -7.73
C LEU A 1018 -14.67 2.53 -8.34
N ASP A 1019 -14.34 2.21 -9.61
CA ASP A 1019 -13.30 2.85 -10.43
C ASP A 1019 -11.87 2.61 -9.90
N ASP A 1020 -11.64 1.45 -9.26
CA ASP A 1020 -10.35 1.00 -8.73
C ASP A 1020 -10.38 -0.51 -8.38
N ILE A 1021 -9.24 -1.19 -8.20
CA ILE A 1021 -9.21 -2.61 -7.80
C ILE A 1021 -9.48 -2.76 -6.31
N ALA A 1022 -10.35 -3.68 -5.89
CA ALA A 1022 -10.63 -3.89 -4.46
C ALA A 1022 -9.41 -4.46 -3.73
N ILE A 1023 -8.95 -5.63 -4.16
CA ILE A 1023 -7.92 -6.45 -3.52
C ILE A 1023 -6.55 -6.17 -4.13
N GLU A 1024 -5.58 -5.85 -3.28
CA GLU A 1024 -4.15 -5.83 -3.59
C GLU A 1024 -3.47 -6.96 -2.78
N CYS A 1025 -2.53 -7.69 -3.39
CA CYS A 1025 -2.15 -9.04 -2.93
C CYS A 1025 -0.63 -9.23 -2.78
N GLU A 1026 -0.19 -9.39 -1.53
CA GLU A 1026 1.13 -9.93 -1.16
C GLU A 1026 0.92 -11.06 -0.13
N ASP A 1027 1.79 -11.24 0.88
CA ASP A 1027 1.62 -12.27 1.95
C ASP A 1027 0.30 -12.11 2.75
N ILE A 1028 -0.33 -10.92 2.69
CA ILE A 1028 -1.63 -10.60 3.29
C ILE A 1028 -2.57 -10.11 2.18
N VAL A 1029 -3.76 -10.71 2.11
CA VAL A 1029 -4.84 -10.33 1.19
C VAL A 1029 -5.67 -9.23 1.85
N SER A 1030 -5.76 -8.06 1.22
CA SER A 1030 -6.40 -6.89 1.81
C SER A 1030 -7.08 -6.01 0.76
N ILE A 1031 -8.06 -5.20 1.21
CA ILE A 1031 -8.70 -4.21 0.35
C ILE A 1031 -7.95 -2.88 0.43
N GLN A 1032 -7.77 -2.21 -0.71
CA GLN A 1032 -7.23 -0.84 -0.77
C GLN A 1032 -8.03 0.10 0.17
N PRO A 1033 -7.39 0.77 1.15
CA PRO A 1033 -8.10 1.40 2.28
C PRO A 1033 -9.20 2.41 1.91
N HIS A 1034 -9.06 3.16 0.82
CA HIS A 1034 -10.03 4.15 0.36
C HIS A 1034 -11.29 3.56 -0.31
N LEU A 1035 -11.29 2.25 -0.58
CA LEU A 1035 -12.45 1.54 -1.15
C LEU A 1035 -13.29 0.87 -0.06
N ILE A 1036 -12.72 0.57 1.11
CA ILE A 1036 -13.39 -0.15 2.20
C ILE A 1036 -14.70 0.53 2.61
N GLU A 1037 -14.72 1.86 2.77
CA GLU A 1037 -15.95 2.58 3.13
C GLU A 1037 -16.99 2.57 1.99
N LYS A 1038 -16.55 2.68 0.72
CA LYS A 1038 -17.45 2.59 -0.44
C LYS A 1038 -18.11 1.20 -0.51
N ILE A 1039 -17.31 0.14 -0.45
CA ILE A 1039 -17.76 -1.27 -0.48
C ILE A 1039 -18.73 -1.55 0.66
N ARG A 1040 -18.38 -1.14 1.89
CA ARG A 1040 -19.28 -1.24 3.05
C ARG A 1040 -20.59 -0.48 2.81
N SER A 1041 -20.55 0.74 2.26
CA SER A 1041 -21.75 1.54 2.01
C SER A 1041 -22.69 0.89 0.97
N MET A 1042 -22.14 0.24 -0.06
CA MET A 1042 -22.92 -0.48 -1.08
C MET A 1042 -23.60 -1.76 -0.55
N ALA A 1043 -23.18 -2.27 0.62
CA ALA A 1043 -23.81 -3.42 1.28
C ALA A 1043 -24.98 -3.04 2.21
N TYR A 1044 -25.33 -1.75 2.28
CA TYR A 1044 -26.42 -1.19 3.09
C TYR A 1044 -27.36 -0.27 2.28
N ALA A 1045 -27.34 -0.37 0.94
CA ALA A 1045 -28.13 0.42 -0.01
C ALA A 1045 -29.11 -0.47 -0.79
#